data_AF-A0A7V6NZU5-F1
#
_entry.id   AF-A0A7V6NZU5-F1
#
_cell.length_a   1.000
_cell.length_b   1.000
_cell.length_c   1.000
_cell.angle_alpha   90.00
_cell.angle_beta   90.00
_cell.angle_gamma   90.00
#
_symmetry.space_group_name_H-M   'P 1'
#
loop_
_entity.id
_entity.type
_entity.pdbx_description
1 polymer ?
#
loop_
_entity_poly.entity_id
_entity_poly.type
_entity_poly.pdbx_seq_one_letter_code
_entity_poly.pdbx_strand_id
1 'polypeptide(L)'
;MYKRKKILFGIVCFMLMFSVSAFAGVNSAGAVDSFLSRIIYETKSIETITQGVTLEKVVRFTDNGWLNINVMRVDLTNPYIVLDTLINGQEISKTETVRDLAAGENAVAAINGGFFNGMSIPGYAYPDGLAIKSGTLLTASTEFNLYNDSMATFSMGFNGQISFDYWKTEVRILKVDGTVFPVNGFNKESTHQYCDITVLNRKWGPMSPGNTRYPDMTEVVVDKGVVVEIRTGMPPIEIPEKGFVILSRQDGAQRLTSSLSYGDTVSLDIKTSPDWKNIKTALSGSAILVKDGKIPAQFSFNIDGRHPRTAIGSTEDGKQLILVTVDGRQNMSIGLTQTEMAALMIELGAFNAINMDGGGSTTMVARTPGGNELEVTNSPSGGFERKISTALGVFSTAPMSSLAGVVIKSRDSNIFAGTSRHFTASGYDEFFNPVEIDQSQVQWSVEGVEGLFENGIFIPTTAGTGIIRAQIGEVTGEYPIKVLNSPSQLSLNEYFLRMKPGSSIQLVIDGKDQDGFHAYIAPEDVTWTVHSNIGTIQDGLFTATGQGMGYIQASLGDLTVNCAVSVESDTFKYLDDFEKPNATFLSYPSGLEGGYEISTEQSHSGKSSGKLTFDFSSSIRGTRCAYVYFSQNGIPLEPDTKTIGLWVYNVRPNDSWLRAMVRDASGTIHYITFAERLNDFIGWKYVEASLEDVSNPAYLERIYLAQINDIPDMGSIYIDDLSISSGVSSESISIPVNMVVEDKDRKSVDYIPGENSFRFSVFGISREPSSLLERLLQKSYLDRINKYLEATAAVGNVPEDLKSKLVIPIIATTKGWQSHDIFDSRFIQLDVSKNGIRATEPMQWHWFLDQLETAPGKNIFIFMHSSLDSFSDKYEADLFQQILTDYIVNRGKRIWVFQKGSNNFSYNESGVKYLFTAGLDQEGIAPDNTDNAEFILVTVQEDEVYYEFKPIIY
;
A
#
# COMPACT_ATOMS: atom_id res chain seq x y z
N MET A 1 61.02 4.82 12.07
CA MET A 1 60.44 4.04 10.94
C MET A 1 59.40 3.07 11.53
N TYR A 2 58.16 3.48 11.71
CA TYR A 2 57.02 2.58 11.94
C TYR A 2 55.75 3.35 11.55
N LYS A 3 55.07 2.88 10.49
CA LYS A 3 53.90 3.50 9.88
C LYS A 3 52.68 3.29 10.79
N ARG A 4 52.08 4.39 11.28
CA ARG A 4 50.68 4.40 11.77
C ARG A 4 49.77 4.49 10.54
N LYS A 5 49.03 3.41 10.23
CA LYS A 5 47.87 3.48 9.34
C LYS A 5 46.73 4.13 10.12
N LYS A 6 46.32 5.34 9.71
CA LYS A 6 45.02 5.91 10.08
C LYS A 6 43.95 5.07 9.36
N ILE A 7 43.08 4.43 10.12
CA ILE A 7 41.84 3.85 9.60
C ILE A 7 40.83 5.00 9.65
N LEU A 8 40.38 5.45 8.48
CA LEU A 8 39.36 6.46 8.30
C LEU A 8 38.01 5.74 8.47
N PHE A 9 37.34 5.91 9.62
CA PHE A 9 35.93 5.58 9.75
C PHE A 9 35.15 6.78 9.21
N GLY A 10 34.79 6.72 7.93
CA GLY A 10 33.75 7.58 7.35
C GLY A 10 32.50 6.73 7.19
N ILE A 11 31.45 7.02 7.94
CA ILE A 11 30.13 6.41 7.77
C ILE A 11 29.36 7.30 6.81
N VAL A 12 29.02 6.74 5.66
CA VAL A 12 28.11 7.34 4.69
C VAL A 12 26.73 6.79 5.00
N CYS A 13 25.81 7.66 5.48
CA CYS A 13 24.37 7.40 5.40
C CYS A 13 23.97 7.46 3.93
N PHE A 14 24.25 6.39 3.18
CA PHE A 14 23.71 6.27 1.85
C PHE A 14 22.26 5.81 1.97
N MET A 15 21.31 6.72 1.73
CA MET A 15 20.19 6.35 0.88
C MET A 15 20.79 6.06 -0.51
N LEU A 16 21.40 4.90 -0.68
CA LEU A 16 21.64 4.36 -2.02
C LEU A 16 20.28 3.92 -2.52
N MET A 17 19.54 4.84 -3.15
CA MET A 17 18.70 4.42 -4.26
C MET A 17 19.67 3.91 -5.32
N PHE A 18 20.02 2.62 -5.27
CA PHE A 18 20.47 1.98 -6.49
C PHE A 18 19.26 1.97 -7.41
N SER A 19 19.24 2.87 -8.40
CA SER A 19 18.53 2.56 -9.63
C SER A 19 19.21 1.31 -10.18
N VAL A 20 18.58 0.15 -9.96
CA VAL A 20 19.07 -1.11 -10.49
C VAL A 20 18.99 -0.97 -12.00
N SER A 21 20.16 -0.81 -12.62
CA SER A 21 20.31 -0.95 -14.06
C SER A 21 19.73 -2.31 -14.44
N ALA A 22 18.88 -2.37 -15.47
CA ALA A 22 18.35 -3.60 -16.01
C ALA A 22 19.50 -4.61 -16.18
N PHE A 23 19.57 -5.63 -15.31
CA PHE A 23 20.65 -6.59 -15.36
C PHE A 23 20.40 -7.51 -16.56
N ALA A 24 21.08 -7.23 -17.67
CA ALA A 24 21.33 -8.23 -18.69
C ALA A 24 22.08 -9.40 -18.03
N GLY A 25 21.49 -10.59 -18.11
CA GLY A 25 21.72 -11.67 -17.16
C GLY A 25 23.14 -12.23 -17.08
N VAL A 26 23.42 -12.83 -15.92
CA VAL A 26 24.39 -13.92 -15.78
C VAL A 26 23.68 -15.04 -15.03
N ASN A 27 23.24 -16.06 -15.78
CA ASN A 27 22.75 -17.33 -15.26
C ASN A 27 23.89 -18.05 -14.53
N SER A 28 23.85 -18.12 -13.20
CA SER A 28 24.59 -19.14 -12.46
C SER A 28 24.02 -19.40 -11.06
N ALA A 29 22.80 -19.95 -10.96
CA ALA A 29 22.36 -20.84 -9.88
C ALA A 29 21.11 -21.65 -10.31
N GLY A 30 21.28 -22.57 -11.26
CA GLY A 30 20.20 -23.20 -12.05
C GLY A 30 19.14 -24.08 -11.33
N ALA A 31 19.02 -24.03 -10.01
CA ALA A 31 17.95 -24.67 -9.25
C ALA A 31 17.15 -23.72 -8.35
N VAL A 32 17.68 -22.53 -8.00
CA VAL A 32 16.95 -21.52 -7.21
C VAL A 32 16.20 -20.57 -8.15
N ASP A 33 16.82 -20.21 -9.28
CA ASP A 33 16.24 -19.35 -10.31
C ASP A 33 14.94 -19.91 -10.92
N SER A 34 14.70 -21.23 -10.84
CA SER A 34 13.47 -21.83 -11.37
C SER A 34 12.23 -21.58 -10.51
N PHE A 35 12.40 -21.14 -9.26
CA PHE A 35 11.27 -20.94 -8.32
C PHE A 35 10.89 -19.47 -8.13
N LEU A 36 11.81 -18.53 -8.39
CA LEU A 36 11.56 -17.11 -8.27
C LEU A 36 11.08 -16.54 -9.60
N SER A 37 10.10 -15.63 -9.53
CA SER A 37 9.69 -14.85 -10.72
C SER A 37 10.81 -13.91 -11.13
N ARG A 38 10.90 -13.63 -12.44
CA ARG A 38 11.86 -12.65 -12.94
C ARG A 38 11.53 -11.28 -12.39
N ILE A 39 12.58 -10.56 -11.99
CA ILE A 39 12.48 -9.23 -11.44
C ILE A 39 12.43 -8.24 -12.60
N ILE A 40 11.32 -7.48 -12.70
CA ILE A 40 11.15 -6.38 -13.64
C ILE A 40 11.80 -5.12 -13.07
N TYR A 41 11.53 -4.84 -11.79
CA TYR A 41 12.04 -3.67 -11.08
C TYR A 41 12.24 -3.98 -9.60
N GLU A 42 13.26 -3.39 -9.00
CA GLU A 42 13.53 -3.52 -7.57
C GLU A 42 14.11 -2.22 -7.01
N THR A 43 13.61 -1.82 -5.85
CA THR A 43 14.26 -0.82 -5.00
C THR A 43 14.62 -1.45 -3.67
N LYS A 44 15.73 -0.98 -3.10
CA LYS A 44 16.25 -1.43 -1.82
C LYS A 44 16.73 -0.25 -1.00
N SER A 45 16.31 -0.16 0.25
CA SER A 45 16.90 0.73 1.25
C SER A 45 17.46 -0.08 2.42
N ILE A 46 18.50 0.42 3.08
CA ILE A 46 19.14 -0.22 4.23
C ILE A 46 19.28 0.82 5.34
N GLU A 47 18.79 0.47 6.51
CA GLU A 47 18.87 1.28 7.72
C GLU A 47 19.64 0.51 8.82
N THR A 48 20.52 1.18 9.55
CA THR A 48 21.17 0.59 10.73
C THR A 48 20.30 0.87 11.95
N ILE A 49 19.84 -0.19 12.61
CA ILE A 49 18.96 -0.08 13.79
C ILE A 49 19.81 0.10 15.05
N THR A 50 20.84 -0.73 15.19
CA THR A 50 21.87 -0.66 16.24
C THR A 50 23.14 -1.28 15.67
N GLN A 51 24.30 -1.08 16.28
CA GLN A 51 25.51 -1.77 15.85
C GLN A 51 25.28 -3.30 15.82
N GLY A 52 25.50 -3.93 14.66
CA GLY A 52 25.25 -5.36 14.45
C GLY A 52 23.83 -5.72 13.99
N VAL A 53 22.92 -4.74 13.81
CA VAL A 53 21.57 -4.97 13.29
C VAL A 53 21.21 -3.98 12.19
N THR A 54 20.87 -4.51 11.02
CA THR A 54 20.39 -3.71 9.88
C THR A 54 19.02 -4.17 9.43
N LEU A 55 18.20 -3.24 8.95
CA LEU A 55 16.91 -3.48 8.32
C LEU A 55 17.02 -3.10 6.83
N GLU A 56 16.76 -4.06 5.95
CA GLU A 56 16.64 -3.85 4.51
C GLU A 56 15.16 -3.87 4.13
N LYS A 57 14.68 -2.84 3.42
CA LYS A 57 13.34 -2.81 2.83
C LYS A 57 13.47 -2.95 1.33
N VAL A 58 12.79 -3.94 0.76
CA VAL A 58 12.87 -4.27 -0.67
C VAL A 58 11.46 -4.27 -1.26
N VAL A 59 11.23 -3.39 -2.23
CA VAL A 59 10.02 -3.39 -3.06
C VAL A 59 10.40 -3.95 -4.42
N ARG A 60 9.79 -5.06 -4.80
CA ARG A 60 10.15 -5.84 -5.99
C ARG A 60 8.92 -6.08 -6.86
N PHE A 61 8.95 -5.61 -8.09
CA PHE A 61 7.96 -5.92 -9.12
C PHE A 61 8.47 -7.04 -10.01
N THR A 62 7.65 -8.08 -10.21
CA THR A 62 8.03 -9.29 -10.94
C THR A 62 6.98 -9.68 -11.99
N ASP A 63 7.30 -10.66 -12.84
CA ASP A 63 6.35 -11.24 -13.80
C ASP A 63 4.99 -11.63 -13.17
N ASN A 64 5.01 -12.03 -11.89
CA ASN A 64 3.82 -12.47 -11.16
C ASN A 64 3.11 -11.35 -10.37
N GLY A 65 3.74 -10.19 -10.19
CA GLY A 65 3.24 -9.06 -9.41
C GLY A 65 4.24 -8.54 -8.37
N TRP A 66 3.76 -7.66 -7.50
CA TRP A 66 4.55 -6.96 -6.47
C TRP A 66 4.88 -7.83 -5.26
N LEU A 67 6.02 -7.55 -4.63
CA LEU A 67 6.46 -8.09 -3.36
C LEU A 67 7.02 -6.94 -2.50
N ASN A 68 6.55 -6.83 -1.26
CA ASN A 68 7.17 -6.01 -0.24
C ASN A 68 7.86 -6.91 0.79
N ILE A 69 9.19 -6.81 0.87
CA ILE A 69 10.05 -7.72 1.62
C ILE A 69 10.87 -6.90 2.62
N ASN A 70 10.85 -7.29 3.89
CA ASN A 70 11.66 -6.67 4.94
C ASN A 70 12.63 -7.71 5.49
N VAL A 71 13.92 -7.38 5.51
CA VAL A 71 14.99 -8.29 5.90
C VAL A 71 15.79 -7.64 7.04
N MET A 72 15.69 -8.22 8.22
CA MET A 72 16.52 -7.84 9.36
C MET A 72 17.71 -8.79 9.46
N ARG A 73 18.92 -8.24 9.41
CA ARG A 73 20.17 -9.00 9.61
C ARG A 73 20.69 -8.71 11.00
N VAL A 74 20.95 -9.77 11.76
CA VAL A 74 21.42 -9.70 13.15
C VAL A 74 22.75 -10.43 13.27
N ASP A 75 23.82 -9.69 13.55
CA ASP A 75 25.16 -10.24 13.81
C ASP A 75 25.25 -10.78 15.25
N LEU A 76 25.28 -12.11 15.37
CA LEU A 76 25.37 -12.82 16.66
C LEU A 76 26.78 -12.80 17.24
N THR A 77 27.79 -12.35 16.49
CA THR A 77 29.15 -12.18 17.03
C THR A 77 29.33 -10.85 17.74
N ASN A 78 28.40 -9.91 17.55
CA ASN A 78 28.43 -8.63 18.23
C ASN A 78 28.08 -8.85 19.72
N PRO A 79 28.99 -8.50 20.66
CA PRO A 79 28.79 -8.75 22.09
C PRO A 79 27.66 -7.93 22.71
N TYR A 80 27.17 -6.91 22.02
CA TYR A 80 26.08 -6.06 22.49
C TYR A 80 24.69 -6.57 22.08
N ILE A 81 24.62 -7.54 21.18
CA ILE A 81 23.34 -8.06 20.69
C ILE A 81 22.87 -9.20 21.56
N VAL A 82 21.61 -9.09 21.99
CA VAL A 82 20.91 -10.13 22.73
C VAL A 82 19.61 -10.46 22.00
N LEU A 83 19.31 -11.76 21.91
CA LEU A 83 18.03 -12.26 21.43
C LEU A 83 17.28 -12.94 22.57
N ASP A 84 15.97 -12.74 22.62
CA ASP A 84 15.10 -13.48 23.52
C ASP A 84 13.68 -13.59 22.96
N THR A 85 12.96 -14.58 23.47
CA THR A 85 11.54 -14.77 23.19
C THR A 85 10.73 -13.71 23.91
N LEU A 86 9.81 -13.09 23.19
CA LEU A 86 8.80 -12.19 23.73
C LEU A 86 7.45 -12.92 23.83
N ILE A 87 6.82 -12.78 24.99
CA ILE A 87 5.47 -13.25 25.31
C ILE A 87 4.96 -12.39 26.46
N ASN A 88 3.65 -12.28 26.63
CA ASN A 88 3.10 -11.52 27.75
C ASN A 88 3.66 -12.05 29.09
N GLY A 89 4.42 -11.21 29.78
CA GLY A 89 5.15 -11.59 31.00
C GLY A 89 4.27 -11.75 32.25
N GLN A 90 3.07 -11.16 32.23
CA GLN A 90 2.10 -11.26 33.32
C GLN A 90 1.23 -12.52 33.18
N GLU A 91 0.74 -12.78 31.98
CA GLU A 91 -0.18 -13.86 31.67
C GLU A 91 0.07 -14.37 30.25
N ILE A 92 0.74 -15.52 30.10
CA ILE A 92 1.18 -15.99 28.78
C ILE A 92 0.02 -16.37 27.85
N SER A 93 -1.18 -16.56 28.40
CA SER A 93 -2.40 -16.83 27.62
C SER A 93 -3.02 -15.55 27.03
N LYS A 94 -2.54 -14.37 27.41
CA LYS A 94 -3.01 -13.09 26.87
C LYS A 94 -2.18 -12.68 25.65
N THR A 95 -2.87 -12.30 24.58
CA THR A 95 -2.23 -11.85 23.33
C THR A 95 -1.95 -10.35 23.33
N GLU A 96 -0.85 -9.96 22.69
CA GLU A 96 -0.42 -8.58 22.49
C GLU A 96 0.12 -8.39 21.07
N THR A 97 0.23 -7.14 20.60
CA THR A 97 0.88 -6.88 19.30
C THR A 97 2.39 -7.13 19.41
N VAL A 98 3.07 -7.34 18.28
CA VAL A 98 4.54 -7.46 18.27
C VAL A 98 5.18 -6.17 18.81
N ARG A 99 4.63 -5.01 18.45
CA ARG A 99 5.09 -3.71 18.96
C ARG A 99 4.97 -3.61 20.48
N ASP A 100 3.83 -3.97 21.05
CA ASP A 100 3.59 -3.86 22.50
C ASP A 100 4.53 -4.80 23.29
N LEU A 101 4.70 -6.04 22.82
CA LEU A 101 5.62 -7.00 23.43
C LEU A 101 7.07 -6.50 23.40
N ALA A 102 7.50 -5.94 22.26
CA ALA A 102 8.84 -5.41 22.09
C ALA A 102 9.08 -4.17 22.96
N ALA A 103 8.13 -3.23 22.97
CA ALA A 103 8.18 -2.01 23.77
C ALA A 103 8.18 -2.32 25.27
N GLY A 104 7.35 -3.28 25.72
CA GLY A 104 7.26 -3.69 27.11
C GLY A 104 8.55 -4.25 27.70
N GLU A 105 9.49 -4.68 26.85
CA GLU A 105 10.79 -5.23 27.25
C GLU A 105 11.99 -4.39 26.78
N ASN A 106 11.75 -3.24 26.14
CA ASN A 106 12.79 -2.37 25.55
C ASN A 106 13.64 -3.07 24.46
N ALA A 107 13.00 -3.91 23.63
CA ALA A 107 13.64 -4.42 22.43
C ALA A 107 13.84 -3.29 21.40
N VAL A 108 14.97 -3.31 20.67
CA VAL A 108 15.24 -2.35 19.58
C VAL A 108 14.55 -2.76 18.28
N ALA A 109 14.17 -4.03 18.18
CA ALA A 109 13.40 -4.60 17.08
C ALA A 109 12.76 -5.93 17.47
N ALA A 110 11.74 -6.37 16.75
CA ALA A 110 11.15 -7.69 16.91
C ALA A 110 10.43 -8.17 15.64
N ILE A 111 10.19 -9.47 15.56
CA ILE A 111 9.37 -10.11 14.52
C ILE A 111 8.38 -11.09 15.17
N ASN A 112 7.21 -11.28 14.57
CA ASN A 112 6.24 -12.24 15.10
C ASN A 112 6.81 -13.68 15.19
N GLY A 113 6.27 -14.44 16.13
CA GLY A 113 6.75 -15.79 16.47
C GLY A 113 5.92 -16.91 15.85
N GLY A 114 5.73 -17.96 16.66
CA GLY A 114 5.11 -19.21 16.25
C GLY A 114 3.60 -19.18 16.09
N PHE A 115 3.06 -20.29 15.58
CA PHE A 115 1.62 -20.53 15.50
C PHE A 115 0.98 -20.53 16.89
N PHE A 116 -0.28 -20.11 16.94
CA PHE A 116 -1.07 -20.05 18.16
C PHE A 116 -2.54 -20.34 17.89
N ASN A 117 -3.21 -20.85 18.91
CA ASN A 117 -4.64 -21.14 18.89
C ASN A 117 -5.40 -20.17 19.80
N GLY A 118 -6.41 -19.52 19.22
CA GLY A 118 -7.30 -18.63 19.95
C GLY A 118 -8.15 -19.40 20.96
N MET A 119 -8.34 -18.81 22.13
CA MET A 119 -9.25 -19.33 23.15
C MET A 119 -10.66 -18.80 22.92
N SER A 120 -11.65 -19.35 23.63
CA SER A 120 -13.03 -18.85 23.60
C SER A 120 -13.19 -17.43 24.17
N ILE A 121 -12.15 -16.90 24.82
CA ILE A 121 -12.13 -15.56 25.41
C ILE A 121 -11.39 -14.62 24.44
N PRO A 122 -12.04 -13.57 23.91
CA PRO A 122 -11.39 -12.62 23.01
C PRO A 122 -10.12 -12.01 23.62
N GLY A 123 -9.04 -11.98 22.84
CA GLY A 123 -7.74 -11.48 23.29
C GLY A 123 -6.86 -12.50 24.01
N TYR A 124 -7.32 -13.75 24.15
CA TYR A 124 -6.55 -14.84 24.75
C TYR A 124 -6.26 -15.94 23.72
N ALA A 125 -5.04 -16.47 23.77
CA ALA A 125 -4.56 -17.54 22.91
C ALA A 125 -3.33 -18.20 23.53
N TYR A 126 -2.96 -19.38 23.03
CA TYR A 126 -1.76 -20.09 23.47
C TYR A 126 -0.90 -20.51 22.29
N PRO A 127 0.45 -20.51 22.44
CA PRO A 127 1.35 -21.04 21.42
C PRO A 127 1.11 -22.53 21.17
N ASP A 128 1.19 -22.95 19.91
CA ASP A 128 1.08 -24.36 19.55
C ASP A 128 2.30 -25.16 19.97
N GLY A 129 3.48 -24.64 19.65
CA GLY A 129 4.73 -25.25 20.04
C GLY A 129 5.29 -24.74 21.37
N LEU A 130 6.56 -25.05 21.59
CA LEU A 130 7.26 -24.67 22.80
C LEU A 130 7.77 -23.23 22.72
N ALA A 131 7.84 -22.58 23.88
CA ALA A 131 8.46 -21.28 24.05
C ALA A 131 9.39 -21.31 25.26
N ILE A 132 10.64 -20.89 25.06
CA ILE A 132 11.63 -20.67 26.12
C ILE A 132 12.01 -19.20 26.10
N LYS A 133 11.94 -18.54 27.26
CA LYS A 133 12.36 -17.15 27.45
C LYS A 133 13.37 -17.08 28.59
N SER A 134 14.52 -16.47 28.34
CA SER A 134 15.59 -16.30 29.33
C SER A 134 15.95 -17.59 30.10
N GLY A 135 15.94 -18.74 29.42
CA GLY A 135 16.20 -20.06 30.01
C GLY A 135 15.02 -20.70 30.76
N THR A 136 13.86 -20.04 30.81
CA THR A 136 12.65 -20.56 31.43
C THR A 136 11.75 -21.16 30.37
N LEU A 137 11.42 -22.46 30.51
CA LEU A 137 10.41 -23.11 29.69
C LEU A 137 9.01 -22.62 30.08
N LEU A 138 8.31 -21.99 29.14
CA LEU A 138 7.01 -21.37 29.39
C LEU A 138 5.86 -22.23 28.92
N THR A 139 6.00 -22.86 27.74
CA THR A 139 5.02 -23.78 27.15
C THR A 139 5.72 -25.01 26.61
N ALA A 140 5.02 -26.14 26.63
CA ALA A 140 5.48 -27.37 26.01
C ALA A 140 4.30 -28.21 25.52
N SER A 141 4.51 -28.95 24.44
CA SER A 141 3.52 -29.87 23.89
C SER A 141 4.18 -31.15 23.43
N THR A 142 3.54 -32.28 23.73
CA THR A 142 3.97 -33.60 23.26
C THR A 142 3.39 -33.96 21.89
N GLU A 143 2.37 -33.22 21.42
CA GLU A 143 1.51 -33.64 20.31
C GLU A 143 2.21 -33.61 18.94
N PHE A 144 3.02 -32.57 18.70
CA PHE A 144 3.57 -32.32 17.37
C PHE A 144 4.79 -33.17 17.04
N ASN A 145 5.73 -33.27 17.98
CA ASN A 145 7.07 -33.77 17.67
C ASN A 145 7.50 -35.02 18.44
N LEU A 146 6.78 -35.47 19.48
CA LEU A 146 7.23 -36.62 20.28
C LEU A 146 7.45 -37.87 19.41
N TYR A 147 6.53 -38.13 18.49
CA TYR A 147 6.57 -39.29 17.59
C TYR A 147 6.63 -38.92 16.09
N ASN A 148 6.70 -37.63 15.75
CA ASN A 148 6.72 -37.11 14.38
C ASN A 148 7.70 -35.92 14.28
N ASP A 149 7.91 -35.39 13.08
CA ASP A 149 8.65 -34.14 12.83
C ASP A 149 7.71 -33.15 12.14
N SER A 150 6.95 -32.39 12.94
CA SER A 150 5.87 -31.53 12.43
C SER A 150 6.21 -30.04 12.54
N MET A 151 6.55 -29.58 13.76
CA MET A 151 6.82 -28.17 14.05
C MET A 151 8.29 -27.94 14.39
N ALA A 152 9.02 -27.35 13.46
CA ALA A 152 10.41 -26.96 13.63
C ALA A 152 10.54 -25.83 14.66
N THR A 153 11.65 -25.82 15.38
CA THR A 153 11.94 -24.87 16.45
C THR A 153 13.27 -24.19 16.18
N PHE A 154 13.25 -22.86 16.20
CA PHE A 154 14.45 -22.06 16.32
C PHE A 154 14.84 -22.04 17.80
N SER A 155 16.11 -22.27 18.10
CA SER A 155 16.63 -22.16 19.46
C SER A 155 18.05 -21.65 19.50
N MET A 156 18.38 -20.96 20.60
CA MET A 156 19.74 -20.50 20.89
C MET A 156 20.15 -20.91 22.31
N GLY A 157 21.31 -21.55 22.43
CA GLY A 157 21.92 -21.92 23.71
C GLY A 157 22.50 -20.73 24.47
N PHE A 158 22.84 -20.92 25.74
CA PHE A 158 23.57 -19.91 26.53
C PHE A 158 24.97 -19.58 25.97
N ASN A 159 25.53 -20.47 25.16
CA ASN A 159 26.79 -20.28 24.45
C ASN A 159 26.64 -19.52 23.12
N GLY A 160 25.43 -19.06 22.76
CA GLY A 160 25.14 -18.39 21.49
C GLY A 160 24.97 -19.33 20.29
N GLN A 161 25.08 -20.65 20.48
CA GLN A 161 24.88 -21.60 19.39
C GLN A 161 23.40 -21.68 19.01
N ILE A 162 23.10 -21.45 17.73
CA ILE A 162 21.75 -21.55 17.18
C ILE A 162 21.50 -22.92 16.55
N SER A 163 20.24 -23.33 16.51
CA SER A 163 19.79 -24.54 15.81
C SER A 163 18.36 -24.42 15.30
N PHE A 164 18.07 -25.16 14.24
CA PHE A 164 16.75 -25.30 13.62
C PHE A 164 16.43 -26.80 13.55
N ASP A 165 15.54 -27.28 14.41
CA ASP A 165 15.27 -28.72 14.55
C ASP A 165 13.86 -29.03 15.08
N TYR A 166 13.44 -30.28 14.98
CA TYR A 166 12.19 -30.79 15.53
C TYR A 166 12.41 -31.35 16.93
N TRP A 167 12.08 -30.55 17.94
CA TRP A 167 12.34 -30.91 19.34
C TRP A 167 11.42 -32.05 19.82
N LYS A 168 12.01 -33.12 20.33
CA LYS A 168 11.25 -34.18 21.03
C LYS A 168 10.93 -33.72 22.44
N THR A 169 9.66 -33.74 22.83
CA THR A 169 9.20 -33.20 24.12
C THR A 169 8.30 -34.20 24.83
N GLU A 170 8.62 -34.49 26.08
CA GLU A 170 7.82 -35.31 26.98
C GLU A 170 7.48 -34.50 28.24
N VAL A 171 6.21 -34.52 28.63
CA VAL A 171 5.71 -33.87 29.85
C VAL A 171 5.05 -34.95 30.70
N ARG A 172 5.41 -35.02 31.99
CA ARG A 172 4.93 -36.04 32.92
C ARG A 172 4.69 -35.46 34.31
N ILE A 173 3.68 -35.98 35.00
CA ILE A 173 3.60 -35.87 36.46
C ILE A 173 4.14 -37.17 37.06
N LEU A 174 5.12 -37.04 37.95
CA LEU A 174 5.71 -38.14 38.70
C LEU A 174 5.22 -38.08 40.14
N LYS A 175 4.64 -39.16 40.63
CA LYS A 175 4.35 -39.36 42.05
C LYS A 175 5.55 -40.03 42.72
N VAL A 176 5.81 -39.73 43.98
CA VAL A 176 6.95 -40.29 44.74
C VAL A 176 6.96 -41.82 44.79
N ASP A 177 5.80 -42.47 44.69
CA ASP A 177 5.69 -43.94 44.63
C ASP A 177 6.09 -44.57 43.28
N GLY A 178 6.48 -43.75 42.30
CA GLY A 178 6.87 -44.17 40.95
C GLY A 178 5.74 -44.14 39.93
N THR A 179 4.51 -43.78 40.32
CA THR A 179 3.39 -43.62 39.38
C THR A 179 3.66 -42.45 38.43
N VAL A 180 3.40 -42.65 37.14
CA VAL A 180 3.63 -41.67 36.08
C VAL A 180 2.33 -41.36 35.36
N PHE A 181 2.00 -40.07 35.25
CA PHE A 181 0.91 -39.59 34.41
C PHE A 181 1.49 -38.86 33.19
N PRO A 182 1.24 -39.32 31.97
CA PRO A 182 1.61 -38.58 30.77
C PRO A 182 0.77 -37.30 30.68
N VAL A 183 1.41 -36.19 30.34
CA VAL A 183 0.78 -34.88 30.16
C VAL A 183 0.95 -34.47 28.70
N ASN A 184 -0.13 -33.99 28.08
CA ASN A 184 -0.15 -33.61 26.67
C ASN A 184 0.33 -32.17 26.45
N GLY A 185 -0.01 -31.27 27.37
CA GLY A 185 0.30 -29.85 27.28
C GLY A 185 0.68 -29.24 28.63
N PHE A 186 1.71 -28.41 28.62
CA PHE A 186 2.10 -27.54 29.72
C PHE A 186 1.85 -26.08 29.33
N ASN A 187 1.06 -25.38 30.15
CA ASN A 187 0.62 -23.99 29.93
C ASN A 187 0.01 -23.75 28.55
N LYS A 188 -0.91 -24.63 28.14
CA LYS A 188 -1.73 -24.49 26.93
C LYS A 188 -3.07 -25.16 27.11
N GLU A 189 -4.09 -24.71 26.37
CA GLU A 189 -5.40 -25.38 26.38
C GLU A 189 -5.28 -26.77 25.74
N SER A 190 -6.11 -27.72 26.18
CA SER A 190 -6.22 -29.03 25.56
C SER A 190 -6.89 -28.94 24.18
N THR A 191 -6.28 -29.58 23.19
CA THR A 191 -6.87 -29.79 21.84
C THR A 191 -7.85 -30.98 21.83
N HIS A 192 -7.91 -31.76 22.91
CA HIS A 192 -8.74 -32.96 23.08
C HIS A 192 -9.86 -32.74 24.11
N GLN A 193 -10.37 -31.51 24.22
CA GLN A 193 -11.45 -31.13 25.15
C GLN A 193 -11.14 -31.49 26.61
N TYR A 194 -9.87 -31.51 27.00
CA TYR A 194 -9.37 -31.96 28.31
C TYR A 194 -9.69 -33.42 28.65
N CYS A 195 -9.99 -34.30 27.68
CA CYS A 195 -10.04 -35.75 27.93
C CYS A 195 -8.63 -36.36 28.12
N ASP A 196 -7.60 -35.60 27.73
CA ASP A 196 -6.20 -35.78 28.06
C ASP A 196 -5.83 -35.05 29.36
N ILE A 197 -4.56 -35.14 29.77
CA ILE A 197 -4.05 -34.47 30.97
C ILE A 197 -3.26 -33.22 30.54
N THR A 198 -3.65 -32.07 31.08
CA THR A 198 -2.99 -30.77 30.88
C THR A 198 -2.50 -30.22 32.21
N VAL A 199 -1.39 -29.48 32.20
CA VAL A 199 -0.87 -28.82 33.41
C VAL A 199 -0.76 -27.33 33.18
N LEU A 200 -1.33 -26.53 34.09
CA LEU A 200 -1.23 -25.07 34.08
C LEU A 200 -0.55 -24.59 35.37
N ASN A 201 0.45 -23.73 35.26
CA ASN A 201 1.06 -23.04 36.39
C ASN A 201 0.68 -21.55 36.39
N ARG A 202 1.18 -20.80 37.39
CA ARG A 202 0.87 -19.37 37.55
C ARG A 202 1.23 -18.49 36.35
N LYS A 203 2.13 -18.93 35.45
CA LYS A 203 2.46 -18.18 34.22
C LYS A 203 1.31 -18.19 33.21
N TRP A 204 0.47 -19.23 33.21
CA TRP A 204 -0.73 -19.30 32.37
C TRP A 204 -1.68 -18.13 32.62
N GLY A 205 -1.85 -17.79 33.91
CA GLY A 205 -2.77 -16.80 34.44
C GLY A 205 -3.03 -17.05 35.94
N PRO A 206 -3.75 -16.14 36.62
CA PRO A 206 -4.02 -16.28 38.06
C PRO A 206 -5.00 -17.41 38.39
N MET A 207 -5.92 -17.73 37.46
CA MET A 207 -7.02 -18.65 37.67
C MET A 207 -6.96 -19.85 36.72
N SER A 208 -7.42 -21.01 37.20
CA SER A 208 -7.67 -22.18 36.39
C SER A 208 -8.99 -22.06 35.60
N PRO A 209 -9.20 -22.84 34.53
CA PRO A 209 -10.47 -22.86 33.79
C PRO A 209 -11.70 -23.29 34.61
N GLY A 210 -11.54 -24.14 35.63
CA GLY A 210 -12.67 -24.70 36.38
C GLY A 210 -13.76 -25.33 35.50
N ASN A 211 -15.00 -25.23 35.95
CA ASN A 211 -16.18 -25.74 35.24
C ASN A 211 -16.76 -24.79 34.18
N THR A 212 -16.08 -23.69 33.86
CA THR A 212 -16.62 -22.62 32.99
C THR A 212 -17.01 -23.13 31.61
N ARG A 213 -16.19 -24.01 31.02
CA ARG A 213 -16.47 -24.63 29.71
C ARG A 213 -17.01 -26.07 29.82
N TYR A 214 -16.59 -26.79 30.86
CA TYR A 214 -16.88 -28.21 31.02
C TYR A 214 -17.35 -28.52 32.45
N PRO A 215 -18.64 -28.86 32.66
CA PRO A 215 -19.20 -29.12 33.98
C PRO A 215 -18.56 -30.29 34.74
N ASP A 216 -17.88 -31.20 34.03
CA ASP A 216 -17.21 -32.39 34.57
C ASP A 216 -15.68 -32.23 34.70
N MET A 217 -15.14 -31.00 34.60
CA MET A 217 -13.70 -30.74 34.76
C MET A 217 -13.20 -31.20 36.12
N THR A 218 -12.16 -32.05 36.14
CA THR A 218 -11.40 -32.38 37.35
C THR A 218 -10.10 -31.59 37.38
N GLU A 219 -9.86 -30.94 38.51
CA GLU A 219 -8.65 -30.18 38.79
C GLU A 219 -7.95 -30.76 40.02
N VAL A 220 -6.67 -31.10 39.89
CA VAL A 220 -5.79 -31.45 41.02
C VAL A 220 -4.89 -30.26 41.29
N VAL A 221 -5.10 -29.61 42.42
CA VAL A 221 -4.33 -28.44 42.85
C VAL A 221 -3.10 -28.91 43.61
N VAL A 222 -1.93 -28.51 43.13
CA VAL A 222 -0.64 -28.87 43.71
C VAL A 222 0.04 -27.59 44.19
N ASP A 223 0.32 -27.47 45.49
CA ASP A 223 1.13 -26.37 46.06
C ASP A 223 2.44 -26.92 46.63
N LYS A 224 3.57 -26.34 46.23
CA LYS A 224 4.92 -26.75 46.66
C LYS A 224 5.18 -28.25 46.50
N GLY A 225 4.66 -28.85 45.43
CA GLY A 225 4.81 -30.27 45.10
C GLY A 225 3.91 -31.21 45.89
N VAL A 226 2.93 -30.70 46.63
CA VAL A 226 1.97 -31.52 47.40
C VAL A 226 0.56 -31.28 46.87
N VAL A 227 -0.20 -32.36 46.66
CA VAL A 227 -1.62 -32.28 46.31
C VAL A 227 -2.39 -31.71 47.50
N VAL A 228 -2.97 -30.52 47.33
CA VAL A 228 -3.74 -29.81 48.38
C VAL A 228 -5.24 -29.87 48.16
N GLU A 229 -5.69 -30.13 46.93
CA GLU A 229 -7.11 -30.27 46.62
C GLU A 229 -7.30 -31.12 45.36
N ILE A 230 -8.34 -31.96 45.35
CA ILE A 230 -8.84 -32.64 44.16
C ILE A 230 -10.32 -32.26 44.06
N ARG A 231 -10.70 -31.59 42.98
CA ARG A 231 -12.04 -31.00 42.81
C ARG A 231 -12.59 -31.36 41.44
N THR A 232 -13.89 -31.62 41.36
CA THR A 232 -14.57 -31.94 40.10
C THR A 232 -15.82 -31.07 39.94
N GLY A 233 -15.98 -30.45 38.78
CA GLY A 233 -17.16 -29.63 38.44
C GLY A 233 -17.29 -28.35 39.26
N MET A 234 -16.18 -27.86 39.83
CA MET A 234 -16.15 -26.66 40.65
C MET A 234 -15.77 -25.42 39.83
N PRO A 235 -16.12 -24.20 40.26
CA PRO A 235 -15.71 -22.95 39.60
C PRO A 235 -14.18 -22.80 39.47
N PRO A 236 -13.66 -21.86 38.68
CA PRO A 236 -12.23 -21.50 38.66
C PRO A 236 -11.61 -21.37 40.06
N ILE A 237 -10.37 -21.85 40.23
CA ILE A 237 -9.56 -21.68 41.44
C ILE A 237 -8.25 -20.96 41.12
N GLU A 238 -7.69 -20.25 42.10
CA GLU A 238 -6.38 -19.63 41.97
C GLU A 238 -5.28 -20.70 41.82
N ILE A 239 -4.45 -20.59 40.79
CA ILE A 239 -3.35 -21.55 40.55
C ILE A 239 -2.22 -21.25 41.54
N PRO A 240 -1.75 -22.13 42.43
CA PRO A 240 -0.78 -21.74 43.47
C PRO A 240 0.53 -21.10 42.93
N GLU A 241 1.03 -20.05 43.60
CA GLU A 241 2.25 -19.30 43.20
C GLU A 241 3.50 -20.19 43.04
N LYS A 242 3.63 -21.21 43.89
CA LYS A 242 4.73 -22.19 43.85
C LYS A 242 4.22 -23.59 43.48
N GLY A 243 3.24 -23.63 42.59
CA GLY A 243 2.54 -24.85 42.24
C GLY A 243 1.93 -24.82 40.85
N PHE A 244 1.02 -25.74 40.61
CA PHE A 244 0.33 -25.93 39.34
C PHE A 244 -1.00 -26.65 39.56
N VAL A 245 -1.86 -26.63 38.54
CA VAL A 245 -3.11 -27.38 38.49
C VAL A 245 -3.00 -28.41 37.37
N ILE A 246 -3.33 -29.66 37.68
CA ILE A 246 -3.47 -30.74 36.70
C ILE A 246 -4.95 -30.82 36.31
N LEU A 247 -5.25 -30.73 35.02
CA LEU A 247 -6.61 -30.69 34.49
C LEU A 247 -6.87 -31.91 33.62
N SER A 248 -8.03 -32.53 33.81
CA SER A 248 -8.51 -33.59 32.95
C SER A 248 -10.01 -33.85 33.14
N ARG A 249 -10.59 -34.62 32.23
CA ARG A 249 -11.99 -35.04 32.21
C ARG A 249 -12.07 -36.53 31.90
N GLN A 250 -13.24 -37.11 32.12
CA GLN A 250 -13.57 -38.49 31.74
C GLN A 250 -12.50 -39.49 32.21
N ASP A 251 -11.96 -40.33 31.31
CA ASP A 251 -10.97 -41.36 31.61
C ASP A 251 -9.69 -40.77 32.25
N GLY A 252 -9.24 -39.59 31.80
CA GLY A 252 -8.07 -38.93 32.36
C GLY A 252 -8.32 -38.46 33.80
N ALA A 253 -9.50 -37.90 34.08
CA ALA A 253 -9.94 -37.57 35.44
C ALA A 253 -10.04 -38.83 36.33
N GLN A 254 -10.56 -39.95 35.80
CA GLN A 254 -10.61 -41.21 36.55
C GLN A 254 -9.21 -41.73 36.90
N ARG A 255 -8.25 -41.62 35.98
CA ARG A 255 -6.84 -42.00 36.23
C ARG A 255 -6.23 -41.14 37.33
N LEU A 256 -6.44 -39.83 37.30
CA LEU A 256 -5.95 -38.92 38.33
C LEU A 256 -6.57 -39.23 39.70
N THR A 257 -7.89 -39.30 39.78
CA THR A 257 -8.64 -39.46 41.05
C THR A 257 -8.51 -40.84 41.68
N SER A 258 -8.22 -41.89 40.91
CA SER A 258 -7.96 -43.24 41.44
C SER A 258 -6.56 -43.42 42.01
N SER A 259 -5.62 -42.54 41.66
CA SER A 259 -4.19 -42.71 41.96
C SER A 259 -3.60 -41.57 42.81
N LEU A 260 -4.22 -40.39 42.80
CA LEU A 260 -3.83 -39.22 43.57
C LEU A 260 -4.78 -38.99 44.74
N SER A 261 -4.23 -38.59 45.88
CA SER A 261 -4.94 -38.24 47.10
C SER A 261 -4.36 -36.97 47.73
N TYR A 262 -5.15 -36.32 48.59
CA TYR A 262 -4.65 -35.20 49.39
C TYR A 262 -3.38 -35.60 50.16
N GLY A 263 -2.36 -34.74 50.12
CA GLY A 263 -1.06 -34.97 50.76
C GLY A 263 -0.06 -35.74 49.91
N ASP A 264 -0.46 -36.28 48.75
CA ASP A 264 0.49 -36.94 47.84
C ASP A 264 1.54 -35.94 47.34
N THR A 265 2.79 -36.38 47.32
CA THR A 265 3.89 -35.60 46.75
C THR A 265 4.04 -35.95 45.26
N VAL A 266 4.00 -34.92 44.42
CA VAL A 266 4.11 -35.02 42.97
C VAL A 266 5.07 -33.97 42.41
N SER A 267 5.72 -34.28 41.29
CA SER A 267 6.59 -33.35 40.56
C SER A 267 6.27 -33.33 39.08
N LEU A 268 6.36 -32.15 38.47
CA LEU A 268 6.30 -31.97 37.02
C LEU A 268 7.69 -32.23 36.42
N ASP A 269 7.80 -33.26 35.59
CA ASP A 269 9.01 -33.64 34.84
C ASP A 269 8.80 -33.30 33.37
N ILE A 270 9.63 -32.39 32.85
CA ILE A 270 9.63 -32.01 31.43
C ILE A 270 11.00 -32.31 30.85
N LYS A 271 11.02 -33.19 29.84
CA LYS A 271 12.22 -33.61 29.13
C LYS A 271 12.10 -33.20 27.67
N THR A 272 13.16 -32.60 27.15
CA THR A 272 13.26 -32.24 25.75
C THR A 272 14.56 -32.75 25.14
N SER A 273 14.57 -32.96 23.83
CA SER A 273 15.77 -33.18 23.03
C SER A 273 15.81 -32.14 21.92
N PRO A 274 16.74 -31.17 21.95
CA PRO A 274 17.80 -30.95 22.94
C PRO A 274 17.28 -30.59 24.36
N ASP A 275 18.09 -30.74 25.40
CA ASP A 275 17.73 -30.41 26.79
C ASP A 275 17.52 -28.91 26.96
N TRP A 276 16.27 -28.52 27.26
CA TRP A 276 15.82 -27.13 27.37
C TRP A 276 16.61 -26.35 28.43
N LYS A 277 17.19 -27.02 29.43
CA LYS A 277 18.00 -26.38 30.48
C LYS A 277 19.28 -25.71 29.94
N ASN A 278 19.73 -26.10 28.75
CA ASN A 278 20.90 -25.50 28.09
C ASN A 278 20.51 -24.39 27.10
N ILE A 279 19.22 -24.12 26.96
CA ILE A 279 18.67 -23.25 25.92
C ILE A 279 18.19 -21.96 26.54
N LYS A 280 18.67 -20.84 26.00
CA LYS A 280 18.34 -19.49 26.48
C LYS A 280 17.00 -19.02 25.89
N THR A 281 16.81 -19.19 24.59
CA THR A 281 15.60 -18.78 23.88
C THR A 281 15.23 -19.87 22.86
N ALA A 282 13.94 -20.14 22.72
CA ALA A 282 13.42 -21.02 21.69
C ALA A 282 11.98 -20.67 21.34
N LEU A 283 11.64 -20.78 20.05
CA LEU A 283 10.32 -20.56 19.50
C LEU A 283 10.04 -21.59 18.40
N SER A 284 8.94 -22.31 18.52
CA SER A 284 8.46 -23.20 17.46
C SER A 284 7.75 -22.42 16.35
N GLY A 285 8.20 -22.61 15.11
CA GLY A 285 7.50 -22.19 13.90
C GLY A 285 6.66 -23.34 13.33
N SER A 286 6.62 -23.49 12.00
CA SER A 286 6.07 -24.65 11.31
C SER A 286 7.15 -25.48 10.62
N ALA A 287 7.25 -25.46 9.29
CA ALA A 287 8.19 -26.31 8.57
C ALA A 287 9.60 -25.72 8.51
N ILE A 288 10.62 -26.59 8.43
CA ILE A 288 11.93 -26.21 7.91
C ILE A 288 11.77 -25.83 6.43
N LEU A 289 12.14 -24.59 6.08
CA LEU A 289 12.14 -24.07 4.72
C LEU A 289 13.45 -24.39 3.99
N VAL A 290 14.57 -24.27 4.69
CA VAL A 290 15.91 -24.52 4.15
C VAL A 290 16.68 -25.36 5.15
N LYS A 291 17.29 -26.46 4.66
CA LYS A 291 18.20 -27.31 5.43
C LYS A 291 19.47 -27.49 4.62
N ASP A 292 20.61 -27.14 5.22
CA ASP A 292 21.93 -27.29 4.62
C ASP A 292 22.03 -26.68 3.20
N GLY A 293 21.47 -25.47 3.04
CA GLY A 293 21.45 -24.71 1.79
C GLY A 293 20.46 -25.22 0.74
N LYS A 294 19.55 -26.13 1.09
CA LYS A 294 18.61 -26.75 0.15
C LYS A 294 17.17 -26.66 0.65
N ILE A 295 16.25 -26.49 -0.29
CA ILE A 295 14.80 -26.62 -0.03
C ILE A 295 14.49 -28.11 0.18
N PRO A 296 13.86 -28.52 1.30
CA PRO A 296 13.41 -29.89 1.51
C PRO A 296 12.45 -30.35 0.40
N ALA A 297 12.49 -31.65 0.07
CA ALA A 297 11.61 -32.22 -0.95
C ALA A 297 10.12 -32.12 -0.57
N GLN A 298 9.83 -32.14 0.73
CA GLN A 298 8.51 -31.92 1.29
C GLN A 298 8.64 -31.10 2.58
N PHE A 299 7.72 -30.17 2.79
CA PHE A 299 7.60 -29.45 4.06
C PHE A 299 6.81 -30.30 5.06
N SER A 300 7.27 -30.36 6.31
CA SER A 300 6.59 -31.09 7.39
C SER A 300 5.17 -30.57 7.67
N PHE A 301 4.95 -29.29 7.35
CA PHE A 301 3.69 -28.58 7.50
C PHE A 301 3.46 -27.72 6.27
N ASN A 302 2.63 -28.23 5.34
CA ASN A 302 2.35 -27.57 4.06
C ASN A 302 1.20 -26.55 4.21
N ILE A 303 1.41 -25.34 3.68
CA ILE A 303 0.47 -24.22 3.69
C ILE A 303 0.34 -23.73 2.24
N ASP A 304 -0.77 -24.13 1.62
CA ASP A 304 -1.02 -23.90 0.20
C ASP A 304 -1.18 -22.42 -0.16
N GLY A 305 -0.77 -22.07 -1.37
CA GLY A 305 -0.96 -20.74 -1.95
C GLY A 305 -0.02 -19.66 -1.44
N ARG A 306 -0.19 -18.46 -2.01
CA ARG A 306 0.58 -17.27 -1.65
C ARG A 306 -0.05 -16.59 -0.44
N HIS A 307 0.77 -16.31 0.55
CA HIS A 307 0.37 -15.60 1.76
C HIS A 307 1.45 -14.61 2.19
N PRO A 308 1.12 -13.64 3.06
CA PRO A 308 2.12 -13.00 3.89
C PRO A 308 2.90 -14.06 4.66
N ARG A 309 4.23 -13.95 4.72
CA ARG A 309 5.10 -14.95 5.34
C ARG A 309 6.08 -14.28 6.30
N THR A 310 6.40 -15.00 7.37
CA THR A 310 7.50 -14.70 8.28
C THR A 310 8.46 -15.89 8.30
N ALA A 311 9.75 -15.63 8.25
CA ALA A 311 10.77 -16.68 8.38
C ALA A 311 11.96 -16.22 9.22
N ILE A 312 12.63 -17.20 9.82
CA ILE A 312 13.89 -17.02 10.56
C ILE A 312 14.89 -17.97 9.95
N GLY A 313 16.05 -17.45 9.54
CA GLY A 313 17.15 -18.26 9.04
C GLY A 313 18.51 -17.79 9.52
N SER A 314 19.55 -18.51 9.11
CA SER A 314 20.94 -18.23 9.49
C SER A 314 21.90 -18.52 8.35
N THR A 315 23.04 -17.84 8.35
CA THR A 315 24.18 -18.15 7.50
C THR A 315 24.79 -19.52 7.84
N GLU A 316 25.58 -20.09 6.92
CA GLU A 316 26.20 -21.41 7.10
C GLU A 316 27.06 -21.52 8.37
N ASP A 317 27.77 -20.45 8.73
CA ASP A 317 28.59 -20.37 9.93
C ASP A 317 27.81 -20.10 11.22
N GLY A 318 26.49 -19.89 11.11
CA GLY A 318 25.59 -19.59 12.22
C GLY A 318 25.86 -18.25 12.92
N LYS A 319 26.66 -17.35 12.32
CA LYS A 319 27.05 -16.07 12.93
C LYS A 319 26.08 -14.93 12.67
N GLN A 320 25.21 -15.06 11.68
CA GLN A 320 24.20 -14.06 11.37
C GLN A 320 22.82 -14.72 11.30
N LEU A 321 21.83 -14.11 11.96
CA LEU A 321 20.41 -14.40 11.70
C LEU A 321 19.86 -13.47 10.63
N ILE A 322 18.92 -14.03 9.85
CA ILE A 322 18.17 -13.36 8.79
C ILE A 322 16.70 -13.52 9.16
N LEU A 323 16.07 -12.44 9.61
CA LEU A 323 14.64 -12.41 9.95
C LEU A 323 13.91 -11.73 8.79
N VAL A 324 12.88 -12.37 8.25
CA VAL A 324 12.23 -11.88 7.03
C VAL A 324 10.73 -11.84 7.20
N THR A 325 10.12 -10.71 6.84
CA THR A 325 8.70 -10.63 6.54
C THR A 325 8.48 -10.35 5.07
N VAL A 326 7.48 -10.99 4.49
CA VAL A 326 6.96 -10.68 3.16
C VAL A 326 5.48 -10.40 3.31
N ASP A 327 5.04 -9.21 2.90
CA ASP A 327 3.62 -8.86 2.93
C ASP A 327 2.83 -9.69 1.90
N GLY A 328 1.51 -9.71 1.99
CA GLY A 328 0.67 -10.49 1.09
C GLY A 328 -0.80 -10.12 1.16
N ARG A 329 -1.60 -10.63 0.21
CA ARG A 329 -3.06 -10.36 0.12
C ARG A 329 -3.38 -8.88 -0.07
N GLN A 330 -2.49 -8.14 -0.71
CA GLN A 330 -2.62 -6.72 -1.02
C GLN A 330 -2.06 -6.45 -2.41
N ASN A 331 -2.53 -5.41 -3.10
CA ASN A 331 -2.10 -5.10 -4.46
C ASN A 331 -0.57 -4.88 -4.54
N MET A 332 0.01 -4.20 -3.53
CA MET A 332 1.46 -3.92 -3.45
C MET A 332 2.29 -5.11 -2.94
N SER A 333 1.68 -6.26 -2.62
CA SER A 333 2.40 -7.50 -2.33
C SER A 333 1.49 -8.72 -2.46
N ILE A 334 1.77 -9.58 -3.42
CA ILE A 334 1.00 -10.81 -3.67
C ILE A 334 1.31 -11.92 -2.65
N GLY A 335 2.39 -11.77 -1.88
CA GLY A 335 2.91 -12.78 -0.96
C GLY A 335 3.57 -13.96 -1.67
N LEU A 336 4.03 -14.92 -0.88
CA LEU A 336 4.80 -16.06 -1.37
C LEU A 336 4.17 -17.40 -0.98
N THR A 337 4.32 -18.38 -1.85
CA THR A 337 4.20 -19.80 -1.48
C THR A 337 5.35 -20.17 -0.54
N GLN A 338 5.25 -21.30 0.17
CA GLN A 338 6.34 -21.76 1.03
C GLN A 338 7.62 -22.05 0.25
N THR A 339 7.52 -22.60 -0.97
CA THR A 339 8.68 -22.88 -1.82
C THR A 339 9.36 -21.59 -2.28
N GLU A 340 8.59 -20.58 -2.68
CA GLU A 340 9.14 -19.27 -3.03
C GLU A 340 9.77 -18.57 -1.83
N MET A 341 9.17 -18.71 -0.64
CA MET A 341 9.78 -18.19 0.61
C MET A 341 11.11 -18.90 0.91
N ALA A 342 11.19 -20.22 0.73
CA ALA A 342 12.43 -20.97 0.88
C ALA A 342 13.50 -20.53 -0.13
N ALA A 343 13.11 -20.31 -1.39
CA ALA A 343 14.00 -19.79 -2.44
C ALA A 343 14.51 -18.38 -2.11
N LEU A 344 13.63 -17.49 -1.63
CA LEU A 344 14.00 -16.15 -1.15
C LEU A 344 14.97 -16.24 0.03
N MET A 345 14.74 -17.12 0.99
CA MET A 345 15.68 -17.31 2.11
C MET A 345 17.06 -17.74 1.62
N ILE A 346 17.15 -18.62 0.62
CA ILE A 346 18.43 -19.00 -0.01
C ILE A 346 19.05 -17.79 -0.75
N GLU A 347 18.27 -17.04 -1.52
CA GLU A 347 18.70 -15.80 -2.20
C GLU A 347 19.32 -14.80 -1.20
N LEU A 348 18.73 -14.68 -0.01
CA LEU A 348 19.18 -13.80 1.06
C LEU A 348 20.40 -14.33 1.86
N GLY A 349 20.87 -15.55 1.54
CA GLY A 349 22.05 -16.19 2.13
C GLY A 349 21.77 -17.16 3.28
N ALA A 350 20.52 -17.59 3.49
CA ALA A 350 20.20 -18.54 4.54
C ALA A 350 20.63 -19.97 4.16
N PHE A 351 21.42 -20.59 5.02
CA PHE A 351 21.81 -21.99 4.95
C PHE A 351 20.83 -22.90 5.70
N ASN A 352 20.25 -22.40 6.79
CA ASN A 352 19.13 -23.03 7.49
C ASN A 352 18.03 -21.98 7.71
N ALA A 353 16.76 -22.36 7.52
CA ALA A 353 15.63 -21.48 7.78
C ALA A 353 14.36 -22.25 8.13
N ILE A 354 13.51 -21.66 8.97
CA ILE A 354 12.17 -22.16 9.31
C ILE A 354 11.10 -21.12 8.96
N ASN A 355 9.92 -21.61 8.63
CA ASN A 355 8.72 -20.80 8.46
C ASN A 355 8.11 -20.51 9.85
N MET A 356 7.76 -19.25 10.11
CA MET A 356 7.04 -18.83 11.33
C MET A 356 5.54 -18.64 11.01
N ASP A 357 4.74 -18.21 11.99
CA ASP A 357 3.34 -17.87 11.70
C ASP A 357 3.28 -16.72 10.69
N GLY A 358 2.33 -16.80 9.76
CA GLY A 358 2.21 -15.88 8.62
C GLY A 358 0.83 -15.23 8.55
N GLY A 359 0.41 -14.88 7.34
CA GLY A 359 -0.88 -14.22 7.14
C GLY A 359 -0.96 -12.91 7.93
N GLY A 360 -2.10 -12.65 8.58
CA GLY A 360 -2.31 -11.44 9.38
C GLY A 360 -1.41 -11.30 10.61
N SER A 361 -0.67 -12.36 10.99
CA SER A 361 0.32 -12.31 12.07
C SER A 361 1.68 -11.74 11.62
N THR A 362 1.93 -11.67 10.30
CA THR A 362 3.20 -11.20 9.73
C THR A 362 3.47 -9.77 10.14
N THR A 363 4.42 -9.56 11.05
CA THR A 363 4.73 -8.24 11.58
C THR A 363 6.19 -8.18 12.02
N MET A 364 6.90 -7.15 11.56
CA MET A 364 8.24 -6.78 12.02
C MET A 364 8.22 -5.33 12.49
N VAL A 365 8.81 -5.08 13.66
CA VAL A 365 8.98 -3.74 14.23
C VAL A 365 10.45 -3.44 14.44
N ALA A 366 10.83 -2.18 14.30
CA ALA A 366 12.19 -1.71 14.58
C ALA A 366 12.15 -0.24 15.03
N ARG A 367 13.14 0.16 15.83
CA ARG A 367 13.29 1.58 16.18
C ARG A 367 13.75 2.37 14.95
N THR A 368 13.33 3.63 14.85
CA THR A 368 13.86 4.51 13.80
C THR A 368 15.32 4.91 14.08
N PRO A 369 16.13 5.15 13.04
CA PRO A 369 17.48 5.69 13.23
C PRO A 369 17.47 6.98 14.06
N GLY A 370 18.24 6.99 15.16
CA GLY A 370 18.29 8.13 16.10
C GLY A 370 17.03 8.33 16.97
N GLY A 371 16.07 7.40 16.93
CA GLY A 371 14.84 7.43 17.72
C GLY A 371 14.68 6.20 18.63
N ASN A 372 13.87 6.35 19.68
CA ASN A 372 13.51 5.23 20.58
C ASN A 372 12.17 4.56 20.22
N GLU A 373 11.37 5.19 19.36
CA GLU A 373 10.05 4.69 19.00
C GLU A 373 10.14 3.51 18.02
N LEU A 374 9.43 2.43 18.35
CA LEU A 374 9.26 1.27 17.49
C LEU A 374 8.16 1.53 16.47
N GLU A 375 8.51 1.38 15.19
CA GLU A 375 7.58 1.46 14.07
C GLU A 375 7.41 0.07 13.45
N VAL A 376 6.20 -0.22 12.97
CA VAL A 376 5.98 -1.39 12.10
C VAL A 376 6.62 -1.10 10.75
N THR A 377 7.47 -2.04 10.33
CA THR A 377 8.31 -1.90 9.14
C THR A 377 7.61 -2.41 7.87
N ASN A 378 6.60 -3.26 8.01
CA ASN A 378 5.85 -3.91 6.93
C ASN A 378 4.37 -3.48 6.91
N SER A 379 3.55 -3.99 5.98
CA SER A 379 2.11 -3.73 5.93
C SER A 379 1.31 -4.97 6.37
N PRO A 380 0.78 -5.00 7.61
CA PRO A 380 -0.04 -6.12 8.07
C PRO A 380 -1.27 -6.33 7.18
N SER A 381 -1.48 -7.56 6.70
CA SER A 381 -2.54 -7.86 5.71
C SER A 381 -3.98 -7.65 6.23
N GLY A 382 -4.16 -7.38 7.53
CA GLY A 382 -5.45 -7.06 8.13
C GLY A 382 -5.75 -5.56 8.20
N GLY A 383 -4.82 -4.70 7.76
CA GLY A 383 -4.87 -3.25 7.91
C GLY A 383 -4.43 -2.74 9.29
N PHE A 384 -4.19 -3.63 10.25
CA PHE A 384 -3.72 -3.32 11.60
C PHE A 384 -2.89 -4.48 12.17
N GLU A 385 -2.09 -4.20 13.20
CA GLU A 385 -1.30 -5.22 13.88
C GLU A 385 -2.19 -6.26 14.57
N ARG A 386 -1.99 -7.53 14.23
CA ARG A 386 -2.67 -8.62 14.91
C ARG A 386 -2.04 -8.87 16.28
N LYS A 387 -2.88 -9.12 17.28
CA LYS A 387 -2.42 -9.63 18.57
C LYS A 387 -1.99 -11.09 18.42
N ILE A 388 -0.78 -11.39 18.85
CA ILE A 388 -0.11 -12.69 18.73
C ILE A 388 0.28 -13.22 20.12
N SER A 389 0.63 -14.50 20.20
CA SER A 389 1.09 -15.12 21.47
C SER A 389 2.59 -15.01 21.70
N THR A 390 3.40 -15.04 20.64
CA THR A 390 4.88 -14.97 20.76
C THR A 390 5.51 -14.11 19.68
N ALA A 391 6.67 -13.55 19.99
CA ALA A 391 7.56 -12.85 19.06
C ALA A 391 9.03 -13.14 19.40
N LEU A 392 9.95 -12.88 18.48
CA LEU A 392 11.39 -12.89 18.75
C LEU A 392 11.88 -11.44 18.84
N GLY A 393 12.45 -11.07 19.98
CA GLY A 393 12.98 -9.73 20.26
C GLY A 393 14.49 -9.65 20.04
N VAL A 394 14.93 -8.52 19.50
CA VAL A 394 16.33 -8.12 19.35
C VAL A 394 16.60 -6.96 20.32
N PHE A 395 17.61 -7.11 21.15
CA PHE A 395 17.98 -6.15 22.19
C PHE A 395 19.41 -5.67 21.96
N SER A 396 19.64 -4.39 22.24
CA SER A 396 20.98 -3.80 22.30
C SER A 396 21.37 -3.57 23.75
N THR A 397 22.56 -4.03 24.12
CA THR A 397 23.24 -3.74 25.39
C THR A 397 24.44 -2.82 25.18
N ALA A 398 24.54 -2.20 24.00
CA ALA A 398 25.63 -1.29 23.68
C ALA A 398 25.63 -0.10 24.65
N PRO A 399 26.79 0.29 25.18
CA PRO A 399 26.87 1.43 26.08
C PRO A 399 26.50 2.72 25.34
N MET A 400 25.86 3.65 26.05
CA MET A 400 25.68 5.01 25.54
C MET A 400 27.04 5.69 25.40
N SER A 401 27.24 6.41 24.30
CA SER A 401 28.45 7.19 24.01
C SER A 401 28.10 8.59 23.50
N SER A 402 29.12 9.39 23.17
CA SER A 402 28.92 10.74 22.62
C SER A 402 28.29 10.70 21.23
N LEU A 403 27.60 11.79 20.88
CA LEU A 403 27.07 12.01 19.53
C LEU A 403 28.11 11.69 18.45
N ALA A 404 27.76 10.82 17.52
CA ALA A 404 28.60 10.38 16.40
C ALA A 404 27.95 10.63 15.04
N GLY A 405 26.63 10.77 14.98
CA GLY A 405 25.90 11.08 13.74
C GLY A 405 24.58 11.81 13.98
N VAL A 406 24.07 12.41 12.91
CA VAL A 406 22.80 13.14 12.90
C VAL A 406 21.94 12.63 11.73
N VAL A 407 20.67 12.37 12.00
CA VAL A 407 19.65 12.03 11.02
C VAL A 407 18.76 13.25 10.82
N ILE A 408 18.54 13.63 9.57
CA ILE A 408 17.64 14.72 9.20
C ILE A 408 16.34 14.13 8.65
N LYS A 409 15.19 14.66 9.08
CA LYS A 409 13.87 14.30 8.55
C LYS A 409 13.14 15.55 8.06
N SER A 410 12.44 15.41 6.93
CA SER A 410 11.47 16.38 6.42
C SER A 410 10.27 15.62 5.83
N ARG A 411 9.17 16.33 5.58
CA ARG A 411 7.95 15.75 4.99
C ARG A 411 8.24 15.22 3.58
N ASP A 412 8.79 16.07 2.73
CA ASP A 412 9.13 15.78 1.34
C ASP A 412 10.55 16.26 1.03
N SER A 413 11.17 15.70 -0.01
CA SER A 413 12.45 16.18 -0.56
C SER A 413 12.28 17.28 -1.61
N ASN A 414 11.11 17.36 -2.25
CA ASN A 414 10.77 18.44 -3.18
C ASN A 414 10.27 19.67 -2.43
N ILE A 415 10.69 20.87 -2.85
CA ILE A 415 10.32 22.15 -2.23
C ILE A 415 10.14 23.20 -3.33
N PHE A 416 9.14 24.07 -3.22
CA PHE A 416 9.01 25.18 -4.16
C PHE A 416 9.90 26.36 -3.78
N ALA A 417 10.55 26.99 -4.76
CA ALA A 417 11.22 28.27 -4.55
C ALA A 417 10.22 29.30 -3.99
N GLY A 418 10.58 29.93 -2.87
CA GLY A 418 9.75 30.90 -2.16
C GLY A 418 8.79 30.32 -1.11
N THR A 419 8.72 29.00 -0.93
CA THR A 419 7.93 28.36 0.14
C THR A 419 8.82 27.80 1.24
N SER A 420 8.30 27.69 2.46
CA SER A 420 9.01 27.16 3.61
C SER A 420 8.94 25.64 3.71
N ARG A 421 10.03 25.02 4.19
CA ARG A 421 10.08 23.61 4.53
C ARG A 421 10.79 23.37 5.85
N HIS A 422 10.15 22.58 6.71
CA HIS A 422 10.66 22.21 8.02
C HIS A 422 11.53 20.97 7.96
N PHE A 423 12.66 21.04 8.64
CA PHE A 423 13.63 19.97 8.85
C PHE A 423 13.83 19.76 10.35
N THR A 424 13.89 18.50 10.75
CA THR A 424 14.20 18.10 12.12
C THR A 424 15.47 17.26 12.13
N ALA A 425 16.23 17.35 13.21
CA ALA A 425 17.44 16.57 13.42
C ALA A 425 17.27 15.65 14.64
N SER A 426 17.81 14.43 14.55
CA SER A 426 17.95 13.48 15.67
C SER A 426 19.38 12.98 15.74
N GLY A 427 19.93 12.83 16.95
CA GLY A 427 21.30 12.36 17.16
C GLY A 427 21.39 10.86 17.39
N TYR A 428 22.53 10.28 17.04
CA TYR A 428 22.91 8.92 17.46
C TYR A 428 24.40 8.82 17.77
N ASP A 429 24.78 7.82 18.57
CA ASP A 429 26.15 7.57 19.02
C ASP A 429 26.91 6.55 18.14
N GLU A 430 28.15 6.17 18.49
CA GLU A 430 28.95 5.24 17.65
C GLU A 430 28.34 3.82 17.53
N PHE A 431 27.40 3.49 18.42
CA PHE A 431 26.66 2.24 18.45
C PHE A 431 25.25 2.37 17.87
N PHE A 432 24.92 3.54 17.32
CA PHE A 432 23.59 3.92 16.83
C PHE A 432 22.52 3.97 17.93
N ASN A 433 22.90 4.14 19.20
CA ASN A 433 21.95 4.49 20.25
C ASN A 433 21.46 5.93 20.04
N PRO A 434 20.17 6.21 20.26
CA PRO A 434 19.63 7.57 20.20
C PRO A 434 20.32 8.49 21.21
N VAL A 435 20.76 9.66 20.74
CA VAL A 435 21.36 10.70 21.58
C VAL A 435 20.46 11.91 21.52
N GLU A 436 20.01 12.37 22.69
CA GLU A 436 19.28 13.62 22.80
C GLU A 436 20.20 14.78 22.39
N ILE A 437 19.72 15.61 21.47
CA ILE A 437 20.46 16.77 20.96
C ILE A 437 19.70 18.05 21.28
N ASP A 438 20.44 19.08 21.68
CA ASP A 438 19.90 20.43 21.86
C ASP A 438 19.68 21.05 20.48
N GLN A 439 18.41 21.18 20.09
CA GLN A 439 18.00 21.71 18.79
C GLN A 439 18.50 23.14 18.56
N SER A 440 18.76 23.92 19.63
CA SER A 440 19.30 25.28 19.52
C SER A 440 20.77 25.33 19.11
N GLN A 441 21.49 24.21 19.19
CA GLN A 441 22.89 24.08 18.80
C GLN A 441 23.07 23.58 17.37
N VAL A 442 21.98 23.20 16.69
CA VAL A 442 22.05 22.68 15.32
C VAL A 442 22.34 23.83 14.36
N GLN A 443 23.49 23.75 13.71
CA GLN A 443 23.88 24.66 12.63
C GLN A 443 23.38 24.10 11.30
N TRP A 444 22.35 24.75 10.77
CA TRP A 444 21.76 24.41 9.49
C TRP A 444 22.50 25.10 8.34
N SER A 445 22.73 24.39 7.25
CA SER A 445 23.26 24.96 6.01
C SER A 445 22.73 24.22 4.79
N VAL A 446 22.88 24.84 3.63
CA VAL A 446 22.49 24.26 2.33
C VAL A 446 23.62 24.43 1.33
N GLU A 447 23.82 23.43 0.48
CA GLU A 447 24.74 23.46 -0.65
C GLU A 447 23.97 23.13 -1.95
N GLY A 448 24.36 23.74 -3.08
CA GLY A 448 23.78 23.49 -4.41
C GLY A 448 22.60 24.42 -4.79
N VAL A 449 21.92 24.99 -3.79
CA VAL A 449 20.85 25.99 -3.97
C VAL A 449 21.01 27.13 -2.95
N GLU A 450 20.42 28.29 -3.24
CA GLU A 450 20.43 29.47 -2.38
C GLU A 450 19.07 29.63 -1.67
N GLY A 451 19.09 30.11 -0.42
CA GLY A 451 17.88 30.39 0.35
C GLY A 451 18.16 30.83 1.78
N LEU A 452 17.13 31.29 2.47
CA LEU A 452 17.19 31.55 3.91
C LEU A 452 17.03 30.23 4.66
N PHE A 453 17.92 29.95 5.61
CA PHE A 453 17.81 28.77 6.45
C PHE A 453 18.03 29.13 7.92
N GLU A 454 16.96 29.13 8.70
CA GLU A 454 17.01 29.47 10.12
C GLU A 454 16.13 28.52 10.93
N ASN A 455 16.62 28.07 12.08
CA ASN A 455 15.87 27.24 13.04
C ASN A 455 15.19 25.99 12.42
N GLY A 456 15.86 25.32 11.49
CA GLY A 456 15.31 24.13 10.82
C GLY A 456 14.28 24.45 9.73
N ILE A 457 14.04 25.72 9.41
CA ILE A 457 13.13 26.15 8.33
C ILE A 457 13.96 26.68 7.16
N PHE A 458 13.85 26.01 6.02
CA PHE A 458 14.50 26.43 4.78
C PHE A 458 13.49 27.07 3.83
N ILE A 459 13.82 28.25 3.30
CA ILE A 459 13.07 28.97 2.26
C ILE A 459 14.01 29.18 1.07
N PRO A 460 13.98 28.30 0.06
CA PRO A 460 14.83 28.44 -1.11
C PRO A 460 14.43 29.63 -1.98
N THR A 461 15.41 30.20 -2.67
CA THR A 461 15.25 31.31 -3.63
C THR A 461 15.62 30.92 -5.06
N THR A 462 16.35 29.82 -5.24
CA THR A 462 16.77 29.31 -6.55
C THR A 462 16.35 27.85 -6.72
N ALA A 463 15.76 27.51 -7.87
CA ALA A 463 15.50 26.12 -8.24
C ALA A 463 16.80 25.36 -8.53
N GLY A 464 16.81 24.06 -8.28
CA GLY A 464 18.00 23.21 -8.45
C GLY A 464 18.00 21.98 -7.53
N THR A 465 19.10 21.24 -7.54
CA THR A 465 19.33 20.16 -6.58
C THR A 465 20.25 20.66 -5.48
N GLY A 466 19.99 20.25 -4.24
CA GLY A 466 20.78 20.69 -3.10
C GLY A 466 20.88 19.66 -1.99
N ILE A 467 21.74 19.95 -1.03
CA ILE A 467 21.94 19.12 0.16
C ILE A 467 21.76 20.01 1.38
N ILE A 468 20.78 19.65 2.22
CA ILE A 468 20.57 20.21 3.55
C ILE A 468 21.54 19.53 4.51
N ARG A 469 22.25 20.33 5.31
CA ARG A 469 23.16 19.84 6.35
C ARG A 469 22.73 20.33 7.72
N ALA A 470 22.78 19.42 8.69
CA ALA A 470 22.63 19.69 10.12
C ALA A 470 23.95 19.38 10.81
N GLN A 471 24.62 20.39 11.35
CA GLN A 471 25.91 20.25 12.03
C GLN A 471 25.78 20.53 13.53
N ILE A 472 26.35 19.65 14.36
CA ILE A 472 26.45 19.83 15.81
C ILE A 472 27.89 19.51 16.21
N GLY A 473 28.65 20.54 16.59
CA GLY A 473 30.09 20.39 16.80
C GLY A 473 30.81 19.94 15.52
N GLU A 474 31.47 18.78 15.57
CA GLU A 474 32.16 18.17 14.42
C GLU A 474 31.29 17.16 13.65
N VAL A 475 30.09 16.85 14.14
CA VAL A 475 29.20 15.84 13.56
C VAL A 475 28.24 16.50 12.57
N THR A 476 28.02 15.87 11.41
CA THR A 476 27.15 16.39 10.35
C THR A 476 26.23 15.30 9.83
N GLY A 477 24.94 15.64 9.65
CA GLY A 477 23.97 14.87 8.88
C GLY A 477 23.66 15.58 7.56
N GLU A 478 23.24 14.83 6.55
CA GLU A 478 22.91 15.35 5.22
C GLU A 478 21.53 14.84 4.75
N TYR A 479 20.82 15.67 3.99
CA TYR A 479 19.52 15.34 3.39
C TYR A 479 19.38 15.96 2.01
N PRO A 480 19.28 15.16 0.93
CA PRO A 480 19.14 15.69 -0.43
C PRO A 480 17.75 16.30 -0.65
N ILE A 481 17.73 17.42 -1.37
CA ILE A 481 16.51 18.13 -1.75
C ILE A 481 16.50 18.49 -3.24
N LYS A 482 15.30 18.66 -3.80
CA LYS A 482 15.08 19.24 -5.13
C LYS A 482 14.18 20.47 -4.99
N VAL A 483 14.74 21.64 -5.28
CA VAL A 483 13.98 22.89 -5.32
C VAL A 483 13.36 23.06 -6.71
N LEU A 484 12.03 23.08 -6.76
CA LEU A 484 11.23 23.31 -7.95
C LEU A 484 11.05 24.82 -8.21
N ASN A 485 10.79 25.18 -9.46
CA ASN A 485 10.31 26.53 -9.79
C ASN A 485 8.92 26.77 -9.20
N SER A 486 8.49 28.03 -9.09
CA SER A 486 7.16 28.37 -8.53
C SER A 486 6.04 27.49 -9.10
N PRO A 487 5.07 27.10 -8.26
CA PRO A 487 3.97 26.25 -8.71
C PRO A 487 3.18 26.95 -9.80
N SER A 488 2.60 26.16 -10.71
CA SER A 488 1.63 26.58 -11.72
C SER A 488 0.20 26.17 -11.36
N GLN A 489 0.02 25.27 -10.40
CA GLN A 489 -1.30 24.83 -9.93
C GLN A 489 -1.24 24.50 -8.44
N LEU A 490 -2.38 24.69 -7.75
CA LEU A 490 -2.60 24.28 -6.36
C LEU A 490 -3.70 23.20 -6.30
N SER A 491 -3.57 22.28 -5.36
CA SER A 491 -4.59 21.27 -5.03
C SER A 491 -4.80 21.16 -3.53
N LEU A 492 -6.00 20.78 -3.13
CA LEU A 492 -6.38 20.51 -1.74
C LEU A 492 -6.66 19.03 -1.54
N ASN A 493 -6.48 18.55 -0.31
CA ASN A 493 -6.96 17.22 0.08
C ASN A 493 -8.49 17.11 0.08
N GLU A 494 -9.20 18.23 0.27
CA GLU A 494 -10.67 18.28 0.29
C GLU A 494 -11.19 19.48 -0.51
N TYR A 495 -12.12 19.24 -1.43
CA TYR A 495 -12.78 20.28 -2.23
C TYR A 495 -14.19 20.61 -1.75
N PHE A 496 -14.77 19.77 -0.90
CA PHE A 496 -16.07 19.98 -0.28
C PHE A 496 -16.11 19.43 1.15
N LEU A 497 -16.58 20.24 2.11
CA LEU A 497 -16.68 19.88 3.52
C LEU A 497 -18.11 20.01 4.03
N ARG A 498 -18.59 18.98 4.73
CA ARG A 498 -19.82 19.03 5.52
C ARG A 498 -19.50 18.86 7.00
N MET A 499 -19.77 19.89 7.78
CA MET A 499 -19.28 19.98 9.15
C MET A 499 -20.38 20.26 10.16
N LYS A 500 -20.20 19.73 11.37
CA LYS A 500 -21.03 20.10 12.53
C LYS A 500 -20.42 21.34 13.21
N PRO A 501 -21.22 22.24 13.78
CA PRO A 501 -20.71 23.31 14.62
C PRO A 501 -19.77 22.76 15.71
N GLY A 502 -18.58 23.34 15.83
CA GLY A 502 -17.51 22.94 16.74
C GLY A 502 -16.54 21.88 16.21
N SER A 503 -16.81 21.24 15.07
CA SER A 503 -15.87 20.31 14.44
C SER A 503 -14.73 21.04 13.72
N SER A 504 -13.59 20.37 13.56
CA SER A 504 -12.42 20.92 12.87
C SER A 504 -11.81 19.90 11.90
N ILE A 505 -11.20 20.38 10.82
CA ILE A 505 -10.47 19.57 9.84
C ILE A 505 -9.21 20.29 9.37
N GLN A 506 -8.13 19.53 9.16
CA GLN A 506 -6.89 20.04 8.59
C GLN A 506 -6.96 19.97 7.06
N LEU A 507 -6.92 21.13 6.41
CA LEU A 507 -6.68 21.23 4.99
C LEU A 507 -5.16 21.19 4.71
N VAL A 508 -4.80 20.45 3.68
CA VAL A 508 -3.44 20.23 3.18
C VAL A 508 -3.38 20.71 1.75
N ILE A 509 -2.32 21.44 1.40
CA ILE A 509 -2.10 21.99 0.07
C ILE A 509 -0.85 21.37 -0.55
N ASP A 510 -1.00 20.96 -1.79
CA ASP A 510 0.09 20.57 -2.67
C ASP A 510 0.15 21.52 -3.86
N GLY A 511 1.38 21.83 -4.30
CA GLY A 511 1.63 22.58 -5.52
C GLY A 511 2.14 21.66 -6.61
N LYS A 512 1.90 22.05 -7.86
CA LYS A 512 2.42 21.38 -9.05
C LYS A 512 3.11 22.40 -9.95
N ASP A 513 4.34 22.14 -10.39
CA ASP A 513 5.04 22.98 -11.37
C ASP A 513 4.59 22.71 -12.81
N GLN A 514 5.12 23.49 -13.76
CA GLN A 514 4.77 23.37 -15.18
C GLN A 514 5.20 22.03 -15.79
N ASP A 515 6.21 21.37 -15.24
CA ASP A 515 6.67 20.07 -15.71
C ASP A 515 5.92 18.93 -14.99
N GLY A 516 5.05 19.27 -14.03
CA GLY A 516 4.20 18.35 -13.30
C GLY A 516 4.85 17.70 -12.09
N PHE A 517 5.94 18.27 -11.55
CA PHE A 517 6.47 17.85 -10.25
C PHE A 517 5.66 18.45 -9.11
N HIS A 518 5.44 17.64 -8.08
CA HIS A 518 4.68 18.00 -6.89
C HIS A 518 5.57 18.27 -5.68
N ALA A 519 5.11 19.17 -4.81
CA ALA A 519 5.63 19.33 -3.46
C ALA A 519 4.54 19.84 -2.53
N TYR A 520 4.56 19.38 -1.28
CA TYR A 520 3.77 19.98 -0.20
C TYR A 520 4.09 21.46 -0.04
N ILE A 521 3.07 22.26 0.29
CA ILE A 521 3.20 23.68 0.64
C ILE A 521 2.81 23.84 2.11
N ALA A 522 3.67 24.51 2.89
CA ALA A 522 3.41 24.69 4.31
C ALA A 522 2.21 25.66 4.50
N PRO A 523 1.24 25.35 5.38
CA PRO A 523 0.05 26.19 5.56
C PRO A 523 0.35 27.65 5.92
N GLU A 524 1.49 27.91 6.55
CA GLU A 524 1.99 29.26 6.89
C GLU A 524 2.44 30.08 5.66
N ASP A 525 2.78 29.42 4.54
CA ASP A 525 3.09 30.10 3.28
C ASP A 525 1.81 30.50 2.52
N VAL A 526 0.65 30.01 2.97
CA VAL A 526 -0.61 30.14 2.27
C VAL A 526 -1.46 31.22 2.94
N THR A 527 -2.03 32.09 2.11
CA THR A 527 -3.08 32.99 2.57
C THR A 527 -4.42 32.28 2.53
N TRP A 528 -5.04 32.14 3.69
CA TRP A 528 -6.34 31.49 3.85
C TRP A 528 -7.45 32.51 4.07
N THR A 529 -8.55 32.41 3.32
CA THR A 529 -9.73 33.25 3.50
C THR A 529 -10.99 32.40 3.60
N VAL A 530 -11.84 32.72 4.59
CA VAL A 530 -13.18 32.13 4.71
C VAL A 530 -14.18 33.12 4.15
N HIS A 531 -14.96 32.67 3.17
CA HIS A 531 -16.05 33.44 2.58
C HIS A 531 -17.36 32.94 3.20
N SER A 532 -18.10 33.86 3.83
CA SER A 532 -19.26 33.64 4.74
C SER A 532 -18.88 33.43 6.21
N ASN A 533 -19.86 33.64 7.10
CA ASN A 533 -19.69 33.46 8.55
C ASN A 533 -19.90 32.00 8.98
N ILE A 534 -19.11 31.09 8.41
CA ILE A 534 -19.22 29.63 8.62
C ILE A 534 -18.17 29.08 9.59
N GLY A 535 -17.07 29.78 9.77
CA GLY A 535 -15.96 29.29 10.58
C GLY A 535 -14.75 30.20 10.56
N THR A 536 -13.71 29.74 11.23
CA THR A 536 -12.38 30.36 11.23
C THR A 536 -11.36 29.37 10.70
N ILE A 537 -10.34 29.86 10.01
CA ILE A 537 -9.22 29.05 9.56
C ILE A 537 -7.91 29.68 10.03
N GLN A 538 -7.00 28.84 10.51
CA GLN A 538 -5.64 29.22 10.87
C GLN A 538 -4.71 28.07 10.51
N ASP A 539 -3.64 28.36 9.77
CA ASP A 539 -2.61 27.37 9.38
C ASP A 539 -3.22 26.09 8.76
N GLY A 540 -4.24 26.28 7.91
CA GLY A 540 -5.00 25.21 7.26
C GLY A 540 -5.99 24.45 8.16
N LEU A 541 -6.00 24.67 9.48
CA LEU A 541 -6.99 24.10 10.38
C LEU A 541 -8.26 24.94 10.33
N PHE A 542 -9.31 24.43 9.68
CA PHE A 542 -10.62 25.06 9.67
C PHE A 542 -11.48 24.53 10.81
N THR A 543 -12.08 25.45 11.57
CA THR A 543 -13.05 25.14 12.64
C THR A 543 -14.40 25.77 12.28
N ALA A 544 -15.43 24.93 12.20
CA ALA A 544 -16.79 25.35 11.90
C ALA A 544 -17.42 26.03 13.14
N THR A 545 -17.58 27.34 13.13
CA THR A 545 -18.12 28.11 14.28
C THR A 545 -19.48 28.76 13.99
N GLY A 546 -19.85 28.90 12.73
CA GLY A 546 -21.11 29.51 12.30
C GLY A 546 -21.89 28.59 11.37
N GLN A 547 -23.22 28.64 11.46
CA GLN A 547 -24.08 27.84 10.59
C GLN A 547 -24.26 28.55 9.25
N GLY A 548 -24.32 27.78 8.17
CA GLY A 548 -24.54 28.27 6.81
C GLY A 548 -23.59 27.64 5.79
N MET A 549 -23.58 28.22 4.60
CA MET A 549 -22.78 27.77 3.48
C MET A 549 -21.78 28.86 3.07
N GLY A 550 -20.62 28.43 2.59
CA GLY A 550 -19.56 29.31 2.13
C GLY A 550 -18.43 28.50 1.52
N TYR A 551 -17.25 29.10 1.43
CA TYR A 551 -16.06 28.39 0.96
C TYR A 551 -14.82 28.93 1.64
N ILE A 552 -13.82 28.08 1.69
CA ILE A 552 -12.45 28.40 2.08
C ILE A 552 -11.66 28.57 0.79
N GLN A 553 -10.94 29.66 0.66
CA GLN A 553 -9.99 29.88 -0.41
C GLN A 553 -8.57 29.83 0.16
N ALA A 554 -7.72 29.06 -0.49
CA ALA A 554 -6.28 29.06 -0.28
C ALA A 554 -5.61 29.77 -1.46
N SER A 555 -4.66 30.65 -1.18
CA SER A 555 -3.91 31.35 -2.22
C SER A 555 -2.42 31.41 -1.93
N LEU A 556 -1.62 31.21 -2.98
CA LEU A 556 -0.17 31.39 -2.99
C LEU A 556 0.19 32.27 -4.21
N GLY A 557 0.56 33.53 -3.96
CA GLY A 557 0.67 34.52 -5.03
C GLY A 557 -0.68 34.73 -5.73
N ASP A 558 -0.69 34.63 -7.06
CA ASP A 558 -1.90 34.77 -7.89
C ASP A 558 -2.69 33.46 -8.04
N LEU A 559 -2.12 32.33 -7.61
CA LEU A 559 -2.80 31.03 -7.68
C LEU A 559 -3.80 30.90 -6.53
N THR A 560 -4.99 30.40 -6.87
CA THR A 560 -6.06 30.13 -5.91
C THR A 560 -6.64 28.73 -6.08
N VAL A 561 -7.04 28.13 -4.97
CA VAL A 561 -7.82 26.89 -4.92
C VAL A 561 -8.90 27.01 -3.85
N ASN A 562 -10.10 26.52 -4.15
CA ASN A 562 -11.28 26.68 -3.29
C ASN A 562 -11.80 25.34 -2.77
N CYS A 563 -12.29 25.36 -1.53
CA CYS A 563 -13.00 24.26 -0.87
C CYS A 563 -14.37 24.77 -0.42
N ALA A 564 -15.45 24.21 -0.95
CA ALA A 564 -16.80 24.56 -0.55
C ALA A 564 -17.13 23.96 0.83
N VAL A 565 -17.88 24.68 1.66
CA VAL A 565 -18.15 24.28 3.04
C VAL A 565 -19.61 24.52 3.40
N SER A 566 -20.24 23.50 3.99
CA SER A 566 -21.56 23.58 4.62
C SER A 566 -21.48 23.24 6.11
N VAL A 567 -22.04 24.10 6.96
CA VAL A 567 -22.12 23.93 8.41
C VAL A 567 -23.59 23.94 8.85
N GLU A 568 -24.11 22.80 9.31
CA GLU A 568 -25.56 22.62 9.53
C GLU A 568 -25.92 22.21 10.97
N SER A 569 -27.19 22.46 11.36
CA SER A 569 -27.67 22.34 12.74
C SER A 569 -28.60 21.16 13.06
N ASP A 570 -28.93 20.25 12.13
CA ASP A 570 -29.59 18.92 12.26
C ASP A 570 -30.17 18.53 10.88
N THR A 571 -30.30 17.30 10.37
CA THR A 571 -29.81 15.93 10.68
C THR A 571 -29.23 15.37 9.37
N PHE A 572 -27.91 15.32 9.26
CA PHE A 572 -27.25 14.52 8.22
C PHE A 572 -27.42 13.05 8.58
N LYS A 573 -28.06 12.27 7.72
CA LYS A 573 -28.30 10.86 7.96
C LYS A 573 -27.77 10.03 6.79
N TYR A 574 -26.91 9.07 7.11
CA TYR A 574 -26.52 8.03 6.16
C TYR A 574 -27.70 7.08 5.95
N LEU A 575 -28.06 6.91 4.68
CA LEU A 575 -28.98 5.89 4.21
C LEU A 575 -28.26 4.57 3.98
N ASP A 576 -27.02 4.61 3.48
CA ASP A 576 -26.22 3.43 3.19
C ASP A 576 -24.72 3.78 3.18
N ASP A 577 -23.92 2.97 3.85
CA ASP A 577 -22.44 3.08 3.94
C ASP A 577 -21.73 2.07 3.03
N PHE A 578 -22.49 1.29 2.25
CA PHE A 578 -21.97 0.30 1.29
C PHE A 578 -21.04 -0.76 1.89
N GLU A 579 -21.13 -1.02 3.19
CA GLU A 579 -20.34 -2.07 3.86
C GLU A 579 -20.93 -3.48 3.66
N LYS A 580 -22.12 -3.59 3.06
CA LYS A 580 -22.85 -4.85 2.84
C LYS A 580 -23.62 -4.84 1.52
N PRO A 581 -23.83 -6.00 0.87
CA PRO A 581 -24.65 -6.08 -0.33
C PRO A 581 -26.07 -5.53 -0.10
N ASN A 582 -26.41 -4.47 -0.83
CA ASN A 582 -27.62 -3.65 -0.65
C ASN A 582 -28.44 -3.47 -1.94
N ALA A 583 -27.84 -3.71 -3.10
CA ALA A 583 -28.44 -3.50 -4.41
C ALA A 583 -27.96 -4.55 -5.43
N THR A 584 -28.59 -4.54 -6.61
CA THR A 584 -28.26 -5.39 -7.76
C THR A 584 -28.02 -4.54 -9.00
N PHE A 585 -27.34 -5.08 -10.00
CA PHE A 585 -27.15 -4.41 -11.28
C PHE A 585 -28.36 -4.54 -12.20
N LEU A 586 -28.75 -3.45 -12.85
CA LEU A 586 -29.62 -3.44 -14.02
C LEU A 586 -29.03 -2.56 -15.11
N SER A 587 -29.47 -2.75 -16.35
CA SER A 587 -29.08 -1.89 -17.47
C SER A 587 -30.27 -1.48 -18.34
N TYR A 588 -30.12 -0.36 -19.05
CA TYR A 588 -30.99 0.01 -20.18
C TYR A 588 -30.13 0.39 -21.39
N PRO A 589 -30.39 -0.16 -22.59
CA PRO A 589 -31.26 -1.29 -22.84
C PRO A 589 -30.84 -2.54 -22.04
N SER A 590 -31.78 -3.48 -21.87
CA SER A 590 -31.51 -4.70 -21.11
C SER A 590 -30.38 -5.51 -21.76
N GLY A 591 -29.37 -5.90 -20.99
CA GLY A 591 -28.25 -6.73 -21.45
C GLY A 591 -26.98 -5.98 -21.85
N LEU A 592 -26.82 -4.70 -21.47
CA LEU A 592 -25.50 -4.05 -21.51
C LEU A 592 -24.56 -4.72 -20.51
N GLU A 593 -23.30 -4.88 -20.88
CA GLU A 593 -22.27 -5.39 -19.99
C GLU A 593 -22.00 -4.37 -18.86
N GLY A 594 -21.74 -4.90 -17.66
CA GLY A 594 -21.60 -4.11 -16.45
C GLY A 594 -21.92 -4.94 -15.21
N GLY A 595 -21.83 -4.31 -14.05
CA GLY A 595 -22.04 -4.97 -12.77
C GLY A 595 -22.16 -4.00 -11.61
N TYR A 596 -22.67 -4.51 -10.50
CA TYR A 596 -22.69 -3.80 -9.23
C TYR A 596 -22.26 -4.78 -8.13
N GLU A 597 -21.26 -4.39 -7.34
CA GLU A 597 -20.75 -5.17 -6.22
C GLU A 597 -20.26 -4.25 -5.10
N ILE A 598 -20.16 -4.79 -3.89
CA ILE A 598 -19.42 -4.14 -2.81
C ILE A 598 -17.94 -4.41 -3.02
N SER A 599 -17.14 -3.37 -3.15
CA SER A 599 -15.71 -3.43 -3.47
C SER A 599 -14.87 -2.84 -2.36
N THR A 600 -13.69 -3.41 -2.14
CA THR A 600 -12.66 -2.89 -1.23
C THR A 600 -11.53 -2.18 -1.99
N GLU A 601 -11.66 -2.03 -3.31
CA GLU A 601 -10.66 -1.40 -4.17
C GLU A 601 -10.54 0.10 -3.91
N GLN A 602 -11.66 0.74 -3.56
CA GLN A 602 -11.76 2.13 -3.13
C GLN A 602 -12.81 2.18 -2.01
N SER A 603 -12.56 2.98 -0.98
CA SER A 603 -13.55 3.32 0.04
C SER A 603 -13.29 4.76 0.48
N HIS A 604 -14.36 5.51 0.76
CA HIS A 604 -14.27 6.84 1.32
C HIS A 604 -14.31 6.74 2.84
N SER A 605 -15.36 6.11 3.37
CA SER A 605 -15.46 5.73 4.77
C SER A 605 -15.46 4.20 4.90
N GLY A 606 -15.33 3.67 6.11
CA GLY A 606 -15.37 2.22 6.31
C GLY A 606 -14.23 1.45 5.60
N LYS A 607 -14.55 0.28 5.04
CA LYS A 607 -13.59 -0.64 4.39
C LYS A 607 -13.93 -0.91 2.93
N SER A 608 -15.12 -0.52 2.48
CA SER A 608 -15.66 -0.85 1.18
C SER A 608 -16.59 0.24 0.66
N SER A 609 -16.92 0.16 -0.63
CA SER A 609 -17.88 1.04 -1.29
C SER A 609 -18.66 0.28 -2.36
N GLY A 610 -19.75 0.86 -2.86
CA GLY A 610 -20.53 0.30 -3.97
C GLY A 610 -19.85 0.57 -5.30
N LYS A 611 -19.29 -0.45 -5.95
CA LYS A 611 -18.69 -0.34 -7.28
C LYS A 611 -19.74 -0.58 -8.36
N LEU A 612 -20.05 0.46 -9.13
CA LEU A 612 -20.87 0.35 -10.34
C LEU A 612 -19.94 0.29 -11.55
N THR A 613 -19.86 -0.87 -12.20
CA THR A 613 -19.16 -1.08 -13.47
C THR A 613 -20.14 -0.96 -14.63
N PHE A 614 -19.74 -0.27 -15.69
CA PHE A 614 -20.56 -0.07 -16.87
C PHE A 614 -19.74 -0.25 -18.15
N ASP A 615 -20.39 -0.79 -19.18
CA ASP A 615 -19.87 -0.84 -20.53
C ASP A 615 -20.91 -0.26 -21.50
N PHE A 616 -20.69 0.99 -21.90
CA PHE A 616 -21.43 1.70 -22.94
C PHE A 616 -20.69 1.67 -24.29
N SER A 617 -19.65 0.86 -24.43
CA SER A 617 -18.91 0.67 -25.68
C SER A 617 -19.65 -0.20 -26.71
N SER A 618 -20.77 -0.81 -26.30
CA SER A 618 -21.60 -1.66 -27.17
C SER A 618 -22.09 -0.92 -28.43
N SER A 619 -22.38 -1.66 -29.49
CA SER A 619 -22.93 -1.13 -30.76
C SER A 619 -24.37 -0.59 -30.65
N ILE A 620 -24.94 -0.57 -29.45
CA ILE A 620 -26.31 -0.12 -29.18
C ILE A 620 -26.30 1.41 -29.11
N ARG A 621 -27.10 2.06 -29.95
CA ARG A 621 -27.27 3.51 -30.04
C ARG A 621 -28.44 4.00 -29.20
N GLY A 622 -28.36 5.25 -28.71
CA GLY A 622 -29.36 5.89 -27.86
C GLY A 622 -29.00 5.87 -26.38
N THR A 623 -29.93 6.25 -25.52
CA THR A 623 -29.71 6.32 -24.07
C THR A 623 -29.30 4.97 -23.50
N ARG A 624 -28.11 4.93 -22.88
CA ARG A 624 -27.56 3.77 -22.18
C ARG A 624 -27.45 4.09 -20.70
N CYS A 625 -27.87 3.18 -19.84
CA CYS A 625 -27.84 3.37 -18.41
C CYS A 625 -27.32 2.13 -17.69
N ALA A 626 -26.50 2.34 -16.67
CA ALA A 626 -26.05 1.34 -15.72
C ALA A 626 -26.60 1.71 -14.34
N TYR A 627 -27.41 0.84 -13.75
CA TYR A 627 -28.15 1.12 -12.52
C TYR A 627 -27.61 0.30 -11.34
N VAL A 628 -27.38 0.99 -10.23
CA VAL A 628 -27.50 0.44 -8.88
C VAL A 628 -28.99 0.36 -8.57
N TYR A 629 -29.55 -0.86 -8.54
CA TYR A 629 -30.96 -1.11 -8.31
C TYR A 629 -31.19 -1.63 -6.89
N PHE A 630 -31.80 -0.81 -6.03
CA PHE A 630 -32.12 -1.17 -4.66
C PHE A 630 -33.35 -2.09 -4.61
N SER A 631 -33.24 -3.22 -3.92
CA SER A 631 -34.33 -4.21 -3.82
C SER A 631 -35.44 -3.76 -2.86
N GLN A 632 -36.64 -4.36 -2.94
CA GLN A 632 -37.78 -4.14 -2.03
C GLN A 632 -38.29 -2.68 -1.94
N ASN A 633 -38.95 -2.18 -3.00
CA ASN A 633 -39.57 -0.83 -3.07
C ASN A 633 -38.61 0.37 -2.93
N GLY A 634 -37.28 0.16 -2.92
CA GLY A 634 -36.29 1.23 -2.78
C GLY A 634 -36.01 1.62 -1.32
N ILE A 635 -35.04 2.51 -1.12
CA ILE A 635 -34.69 3.02 0.22
C ILE A 635 -35.68 4.14 0.61
N PRO A 636 -36.41 4.03 1.75
CA PRO A 636 -37.33 5.08 2.18
C PRO A 636 -36.58 6.36 2.56
N LEU A 637 -37.05 7.50 2.05
CA LEU A 637 -36.57 8.83 2.40
C LEU A 637 -37.38 9.36 3.60
N GLU A 638 -36.71 10.04 4.53
CA GLU A 638 -37.39 10.59 5.71
C GLU A 638 -38.29 11.78 5.35
N PRO A 639 -39.39 12.00 6.09
CA PRO A 639 -40.18 13.22 5.94
C PRO A 639 -39.30 14.47 6.06
N ASP A 640 -39.58 15.49 5.25
CA ASP A 640 -38.84 16.76 5.18
C ASP A 640 -37.40 16.67 4.64
N THR A 641 -37.01 15.54 4.03
CA THR A 641 -35.76 15.45 3.25
C THR A 641 -35.77 16.48 2.11
N LYS A 642 -34.73 17.30 2.05
CA LYS A 642 -34.54 18.33 1.02
C LYS A 642 -33.41 18.04 0.06
N THR A 643 -32.38 17.30 0.49
CA THR A 643 -31.30 16.88 -0.40
C THR A 643 -30.96 15.41 -0.20
N ILE A 644 -30.43 14.83 -1.26
CA ILE A 644 -29.78 13.53 -1.28
C ILE A 644 -28.37 13.73 -1.81
N GLY A 645 -27.40 13.04 -1.25
CA GLY A 645 -26.01 13.10 -1.69
C GLY A 645 -25.26 11.80 -1.45
N LEU A 646 -24.10 11.68 -2.07
CA LEU A 646 -23.25 10.50 -2.01
C LEU A 646 -21.82 10.91 -2.34
N TRP A 647 -20.86 10.20 -1.76
CA TRP A 647 -19.48 10.26 -2.23
C TRP A 647 -19.34 9.42 -3.49
N VAL A 648 -18.68 9.97 -4.49
CA VAL A 648 -18.41 9.28 -5.75
C VAL A 648 -16.94 9.35 -6.04
N TYR A 649 -16.30 8.19 -6.14
CA TYR A 649 -14.95 8.08 -6.66
C TYR A 649 -15.06 7.99 -8.17
N ASN A 650 -14.65 9.05 -8.83
CA ASN A 650 -14.56 9.07 -10.27
C ASN A 650 -13.14 8.70 -10.68
N VAL A 651 -12.99 7.57 -11.37
CA VAL A 651 -11.67 7.08 -11.77
C VAL A 651 -11.06 7.95 -12.88
N ARG A 652 -11.91 8.59 -13.70
CA ARG A 652 -11.49 9.46 -14.80
C ARG A 652 -12.60 10.43 -15.22
N PRO A 653 -12.27 11.54 -15.88
CA PRO A 653 -13.26 12.39 -16.53
C PRO A 653 -14.10 11.56 -17.51
N ASN A 654 -15.42 11.61 -17.40
CA ASN A 654 -16.33 10.95 -18.34
C ASN A 654 -17.63 11.76 -18.52
N ASP A 655 -18.29 11.54 -19.66
CA ASP A 655 -19.47 12.31 -20.08
C ASP A 655 -20.80 11.72 -19.58
N SER A 656 -20.75 10.73 -18.68
CA SER A 656 -21.96 10.13 -18.13
C SER A 656 -22.63 11.08 -17.13
N TRP A 657 -23.96 11.12 -17.19
CA TRP A 657 -24.78 11.79 -16.19
C TRP A 657 -24.87 10.88 -14.97
N LEU A 658 -24.64 11.42 -13.79
CA LEU A 658 -24.92 10.72 -12.54
C LEU A 658 -26.27 11.17 -12.00
N ARG A 659 -27.16 10.19 -11.78
CA ARG A 659 -28.55 10.46 -11.42
C ARG A 659 -29.09 9.49 -10.37
N ALA A 660 -30.18 9.90 -9.73
CA ALA A 660 -31.05 9.06 -8.93
C ALA A 660 -32.46 9.01 -9.50
N MET A 661 -33.15 7.90 -9.27
CA MET A 661 -34.57 7.74 -9.57
C MET A 661 -35.33 7.61 -8.25
N VAL A 662 -36.18 8.60 -7.96
CA VAL A 662 -36.97 8.68 -6.72
C VAL A 662 -38.45 8.57 -7.06
N ARG A 663 -39.19 7.72 -6.34
CA ARG A 663 -40.65 7.60 -6.48
C ARG A 663 -41.33 8.23 -5.29
N ASP A 664 -42.29 9.13 -5.55
CA ASP A 664 -43.10 9.76 -4.50
C ASP A 664 -44.38 8.96 -4.17
N ALA A 665 -45.11 9.43 -3.16
CA ALA A 665 -46.36 8.82 -2.68
C ALA A 665 -47.48 8.75 -3.73
N SER A 666 -47.44 9.59 -4.77
CA SER A 666 -48.40 9.56 -5.88
C SER A 666 -48.04 8.52 -6.95
N GLY A 667 -46.86 7.90 -6.83
CA GLY A 667 -46.28 6.99 -7.80
C GLY A 667 -45.49 7.69 -8.91
N THR A 668 -45.35 9.02 -8.84
CA THR A 668 -44.62 9.83 -9.83
C THR A 668 -43.12 9.56 -9.68
N ILE A 669 -42.45 9.40 -10.82
CA ILE A 669 -41.00 9.19 -10.89
C ILE A 669 -40.33 10.53 -11.11
N HIS A 670 -39.41 10.86 -10.20
CA HIS A 670 -38.53 12.02 -10.27
C HIS A 670 -37.12 11.56 -10.62
N TYR A 671 -36.53 12.18 -11.64
CA TYR A 671 -35.16 11.89 -12.08
C TYR A 671 -34.22 12.98 -11.58
N ILE A 672 -33.60 12.71 -10.45
CA ILE A 672 -32.73 13.62 -9.72
C ILE A 672 -31.34 13.57 -10.35
N THR A 673 -30.78 14.71 -10.74
CA THR A 673 -29.46 14.78 -11.38
C THR A 673 -28.45 15.29 -10.37
N PHE A 674 -27.38 14.52 -10.13
CA PHE A 674 -26.24 14.93 -9.29
C PHE A 674 -25.16 15.63 -10.11
N ALA A 675 -24.93 15.15 -11.33
CA ALA A 675 -23.99 15.74 -12.26
C ALA A 675 -24.43 15.42 -13.70
N GLU A 676 -24.44 16.43 -14.57
CA GLU A 676 -24.67 16.23 -16.01
C GLU A 676 -23.42 15.75 -16.74
N ARG A 677 -22.23 15.86 -16.13
CA ARG A 677 -20.96 15.30 -16.61
C ARG A 677 -20.07 15.04 -15.41
N LEU A 678 -19.30 13.96 -15.44
CA LEU A 678 -18.28 13.64 -14.43
C LEU A 678 -16.88 13.99 -14.97
N ASN A 679 -16.72 15.17 -15.57
CA ASN A 679 -15.48 15.56 -16.26
C ASN A 679 -14.59 16.53 -15.47
N ASP A 680 -15.09 17.05 -14.35
CA ASP A 680 -14.47 18.14 -13.59
C ASP A 680 -13.71 17.66 -12.34
N PHE A 681 -13.66 16.35 -12.09
CA PHE A 681 -12.86 15.77 -11.01
C PHE A 681 -12.44 14.33 -11.28
N ILE A 682 -11.31 13.96 -10.69
CA ILE A 682 -10.81 12.59 -10.54
C ILE A 682 -10.63 12.37 -9.03
N GLY A 683 -10.94 11.16 -8.55
CA GLY A 683 -10.93 10.82 -7.14
C GLY A 683 -12.30 10.96 -6.48
N TRP A 684 -12.32 10.93 -5.15
CA TRP A 684 -13.53 11.10 -4.35
C TRP A 684 -14.04 12.54 -4.44
N LYS A 685 -15.33 12.68 -4.75
CA LYS A 685 -16.07 13.94 -4.62
C LYS A 685 -17.45 13.65 -4.08
N TYR A 686 -17.86 14.42 -3.10
CA TYR A 686 -19.25 14.43 -2.67
C TYR A 686 -20.10 15.16 -3.71
N VAL A 687 -21.15 14.50 -4.17
CA VAL A 687 -22.14 15.06 -5.09
C VAL A 687 -23.51 15.02 -4.43
N GLU A 688 -24.32 16.03 -4.68
CA GLU A 688 -25.65 16.12 -4.09
C GLU A 688 -26.65 16.79 -5.01
N ALA A 689 -27.93 16.56 -4.75
CA ALA A 689 -29.01 17.06 -5.56
C ALA A 689 -30.24 17.41 -4.71
N SER A 690 -31.03 18.36 -5.21
CA SER A 690 -32.26 18.80 -4.56
C SER A 690 -33.39 17.78 -4.69
N LEU A 691 -34.16 17.63 -3.62
CA LEU A 691 -35.41 16.87 -3.53
C LEU A 691 -36.61 17.79 -3.20
N GLU A 692 -36.47 19.11 -3.28
CA GLU A 692 -37.53 20.06 -2.91
C GLU A 692 -38.85 19.86 -3.68
N ASP A 693 -38.77 19.37 -4.92
CA ASP A 693 -39.93 19.07 -5.77
C ASP A 693 -40.52 17.66 -5.55
N VAL A 694 -39.96 16.86 -4.64
CA VAL A 694 -40.38 15.48 -4.37
C VAL A 694 -41.31 15.43 -3.15
N SER A 695 -42.53 14.95 -3.37
CA SER A 695 -43.51 14.79 -2.28
C SER A 695 -43.21 13.58 -1.38
N ASN A 696 -43.37 13.74 -0.07
CA ASN A 696 -43.20 12.67 0.91
C ASN A 696 -44.48 11.84 1.14
N PRO A 697 -44.40 10.55 1.54
CA PRO A 697 -43.18 9.72 1.60
C PRO A 697 -42.63 9.42 0.21
N ALA A 698 -41.30 9.36 0.09
CA ALA A 698 -40.61 9.05 -1.15
C ALA A 698 -39.60 7.91 -0.95
N TYR A 699 -39.23 7.24 -2.04
CA TYR A 699 -38.32 6.10 -2.03
C TYR A 699 -37.27 6.25 -3.13
N LEU A 700 -35.99 6.08 -2.78
CA LEU A 700 -34.89 5.99 -3.73
C LEU A 700 -34.87 4.59 -4.36
N GLU A 701 -35.20 4.48 -5.64
CA GLU A 701 -35.20 3.19 -6.34
C GLU A 701 -33.85 2.88 -6.97
N ARG A 702 -33.16 3.90 -7.51
CA ARG A 702 -31.94 3.71 -8.29
C ARG A 702 -30.95 4.85 -8.12
N ILE A 703 -29.67 4.53 -8.15
CA ILE A 703 -28.59 5.45 -8.52
C ILE A 703 -28.01 4.92 -9.82
N TYR A 704 -27.73 5.79 -10.79
CA TYR A 704 -27.32 5.33 -12.11
C TYR A 704 -26.48 6.32 -12.88
N LEU A 705 -25.63 5.75 -13.72
CA LEU A 705 -25.01 6.47 -14.81
C LEU A 705 -25.92 6.39 -16.03
N ALA A 706 -26.13 7.53 -16.68
CA ALA A 706 -26.84 7.62 -17.94
C ALA A 706 -25.96 8.32 -18.97
N GLN A 707 -25.76 7.65 -20.09
CA GLN A 707 -25.10 8.22 -21.24
C GLN A 707 -26.15 8.43 -22.34
N ILE A 708 -26.43 9.69 -22.61
CA ILE A 708 -27.44 10.10 -23.60
C ILE A 708 -26.86 10.27 -25.01
N ASN A 709 -25.53 10.27 -25.12
CA ASN A 709 -24.79 10.34 -26.34
C ASN A 709 -24.15 8.99 -26.71
N ASP A 710 -23.86 8.80 -28.00
CA ASP A 710 -23.33 7.56 -28.54
C ASP A 710 -21.79 7.45 -28.38
N ILE A 711 -21.18 8.02 -27.32
CA ILE A 711 -19.73 7.87 -27.07
C ILE A 711 -19.46 6.49 -26.47
N PRO A 712 -18.60 5.65 -27.06
CA PRO A 712 -18.15 4.43 -26.41
C PRO A 712 -17.39 4.76 -25.11
N ASP A 713 -17.93 4.30 -23.99
CA ASP A 713 -17.35 4.53 -22.66
C ASP A 713 -17.48 3.24 -21.85
N MET A 714 -16.48 2.93 -21.04
CA MET A 714 -16.52 1.81 -20.11
C MET A 714 -15.67 2.15 -18.91
N GLY A 715 -16.05 1.63 -17.75
CA GLY A 715 -15.30 1.85 -16.54
C GLY A 715 -16.14 1.55 -15.31
N SER A 716 -15.73 2.16 -14.20
CA SER A 716 -16.46 2.06 -12.96
C SER A 716 -16.43 3.38 -12.21
N ILE A 717 -17.51 3.62 -11.47
CA ILE A 717 -17.51 4.58 -10.37
C ILE A 717 -17.66 3.81 -9.06
N TYR A 718 -17.16 4.39 -7.99
CA TYR A 718 -17.43 3.88 -6.64
C TYR A 718 -18.33 4.88 -5.92
N ILE A 719 -19.30 4.36 -5.20
CA ILE A 719 -20.30 5.15 -4.49
C ILE A 719 -20.21 4.77 -3.03
N ASP A 720 -20.12 5.77 -2.17
CA ASP A 720 -20.01 5.57 -0.73
C ASP A 720 -20.85 6.61 0.02
N ASP A 721 -21.14 6.36 1.29
CA ASP A 721 -21.73 7.34 2.21
C ASP A 721 -23.01 8.01 1.64
N LEU A 722 -23.93 7.20 1.09
CA LEU A 722 -25.22 7.67 0.60
C LEU A 722 -25.98 8.30 1.76
N SER A 723 -26.39 9.55 1.59
CA SER A 723 -26.89 10.38 2.67
C SER A 723 -28.03 11.27 2.23
N ILE A 724 -28.83 11.67 3.22
CA ILE A 724 -29.91 12.64 3.06
C ILE A 724 -29.77 13.76 4.08
N SER A 725 -30.37 14.89 3.75
CA SER A 725 -30.51 15.97 4.72
C SER A 725 -31.74 16.82 4.52
N SER A 726 -32.13 17.50 5.59
CA SER A 726 -33.09 18.59 5.60
C SER A 726 -32.46 19.95 5.24
N GLY A 727 -31.16 19.98 4.87
CA GLY A 727 -30.37 21.16 4.47
C GLY A 727 -30.58 21.59 3.01
N VAL A 728 -29.77 22.54 2.53
CA VAL A 728 -29.82 23.11 1.15
C VAL A 728 -28.59 22.65 0.36
N SER A 729 -28.75 22.35 -0.94
CA SER A 729 -27.69 21.81 -1.83
C SER A 729 -26.51 22.77 -2.07
N SER A 730 -25.29 22.25 -2.21
CA SER A 730 -24.03 22.94 -2.56
C SER A 730 -24.02 23.56 -3.94
N GLU A 731 -24.88 23.13 -4.86
CA GLU A 731 -25.11 23.83 -6.14
C GLU A 731 -25.61 25.28 -5.93
N SER A 732 -26.07 25.61 -4.73
CA SER A 732 -26.42 26.99 -4.34
C SER A 732 -25.21 27.88 -3.99
N ILE A 733 -23.99 27.31 -3.91
CA ILE A 733 -22.76 28.03 -3.57
C ILE A 733 -21.99 28.36 -4.85
N SER A 734 -21.96 29.64 -5.23
CA SER A 734 -21.10 30.11 -6.32
C SER A 734 -19.65 30.19 -5.84
N ILE A 735 -18.80 29.27 -6.30
CA ILE A 735 -17.35 29.27 -6.06
C ILE A 735 -16.57 29.74 -7.30
N PRO A 736 -15.49 30.52 -7.14
CA PRO A 736 -14.61 30.87 -8.25
C PRO A 736 -13.97 29.63 -8.89
N VAL A 737 -13.81 29.65 -10.21
CA VAL A 737 -13.10 28.61 -10.96
C VAL A 737 -11.61 28.68 -10.63
N ASN A 738 -10.99 27.54 -10.34
CA ASN A 738 -9.56 27.45 -10.07
C ASN A 738 -8.74 27.84 -11.32
N MET A 739 -7.61 28.51 -11.13
CA MET A 739 -6.73 28.92 -12.23
C MET A 739 -6.03 27.69 -12.83
N VAL A 740 -6.07 27.55 -14.17
CA VAL A 740 -5.33 26.53 -14.92
C VAL A 740 -4.32 27.24 -15.82
N VAL A 741 -3.03 26.89 -15.69
CA VAL A 741 -1.95 27.46 -16.51
C VAL A 741 -1.88 26.74 -17.86
N GLU A 742 -1.69 27.50 -18.94
CA GLU A 742 -1.56 26.97 -20.29
C GLU A 742 -0.29 26.14 -20.49
N ASP A 743 -0.39 25.12 -21.32
CA ASP A 743 0.70 24.21 -21.68
C ASP A 743 1.71 24.90 -22.61
N LYS A 744 2.96 25.08 -22.13
CA LYS A 744 4.04 25.80 -22.85
C LYS A 744 4.44 25.18 -24.20
N ASP A 745 4.24 23.87 -24.36
CA ASP A 745 4.61 23.13 -25.57
C ASP A 745 3.47 23.08 -26.59
N ARG A 746 2.26 23.49 -26.17
CA ARG A 746 1.06 23.58 -27.01
C ARG A 746 1.06 24.84 -27.85
N LYS A 747 1.81 24.86 -28.94
CA LYS A 747 1.88 26.02 -29.83
C LYS A 747 2.16 25.64 -31.29
N SER A 748 1.57 26.42 -32.20
CA SER A 748 1.91 26.39 -33.61
C SER A 748 3.30 26.97 -33.82
N VAL A 749 4.20 26.21 -34.44
CA VAL A 749 5.55 26.66 -34.80
C VAL A 749 5.79 26.46 -36.29
N ASP A 750 6.55 27.36 -36.91
CA ASP A 750 7.00 27.18 -38.28
C ASP A 750 8.00 26.03 -38.36
N TYR A 751 7.85 25.14 -39.34
CA TYR A 751 8.78 24.02 -39.52
C TYR A 751 10.13 24.50 -40.06
N ILE A 752 11.20 24.24 -39.30
CA ILE A 752 12.57 24.56 -39.68
C ILE A 752 13.30 23.25 -40.01
N PRO A 753 13.66 22.99 -41.28
CA PRO A 753 14.43 21.81 -41.66
C PRO A 753 15.78 21.75 -40.95
N GLY A 754 16.14 20.57 -40.47
CA GLY A 754 17.35 20.27 -39.70
C GLY A 754 17.77 18.82 -39.90
N GLU A 755 18.86 18.38 -39.26
CA GLU A 755 19.34 17.00 -39.39
C GLU A 755 18.35 16.02 -38.74
N ASN A 756 17.82 16.40 -37.58
CA ASN A 756 16.84 15.63 -36.82
C ASN A 756 15.47 16.32 -36.73
N SER A 757 15.21 17.31 -37.57
CA SER A 757 13.89 17.95 -37.63
C SER A 757 12.93 17.14 -38.48
N PHE A 758 11.72 16.89 -37.97
CA PHE A 758 10.66 16.21 -38.70
C PHE A 758 9.29 16.51 -38.07
N ARG A 759 8.21 16.15 -38.77
CA ARG A 759 6.84 16.24 -38.26
C ARG A 759 6.14 14.90 -38.39
N PHE A 760 5.32 14.59 -37.40
CA PHE A 760 4.41 13.46 -37.47
C PHE A 760 3.05 13.82 -36.90
N SER A 761 2.03 13.12 -37.36
CA SER A 761 0.69 13.25 -36.80
C SER A 761 0.39 12.12 -35.84
N VAL A 762 -0.46 12.37 -34.84
CA VAL A 762 -1.09 11.32 -34.03
C VAL A 762 -2.60 11.42 -34.15
N PHE A 763 -3.24 10.30 -34.48
CA PHE A 763 -4.67 10.24 -34.76
C PHE A 763 -5.41 9.24 -33.88
N GLY A 764 -6.47 9.70 -33.22
CA GLY A 764 -7.37 8.83 -32.46
C GLY A 764 -8.38 8.14 -33.37
N ILE A 765 -8.49 6.82 -33.26
CA ILE A 765 -9.53 6.06 -33.97
C ILE A 765 -9.83 4.73 -33.25
N SER A 766 -11.11 4.43 -33.05
CA SER A 766 -11.56 3.19 -32.41
C SER A 766 -12.37 2.28 -33.34
N ARG A 767 -12.72 2.75 -34.53
CA ARG A 767 -13.54 2.01 -35.50
C ARG A 767 -13.37 2.55 -36.91
N GLU A 768 -13.80 1.75 -37.88
CA GLU A 768 -13.94 2.21 -39.26
C GLU A 768 -14.95 3.39 -39.36
N PRO A 769 -14.71 4.36 -40.27
CA PRO A 769 -15.66 5.41 -40.58
C PRO A 769 -17.02 4.86 -41.01
N SER A 770 -18.04 5.22 -40.26
CA SER A 770 -19.42 4.78 -40.45
C SER A 770 -20.21 5.71 -41.38
N SER A 771 -19.88 7.00 -41.42
CA SER A 771 -20.60 8.01 -42.22
C SER A 771 -19.81 8.48 -43.43
N LEU A 772 -20.50 9.06 -44.43
CA LEU A 772 -19.84 9.69 -45.58
C LEU A 772 -18.93 10.84 -45.11
N LEU A 773 -19.36 11.61 -44.11
CA LEU A 773 -18.57 12.69 -43.53
C LEU A 773 -17.28 12.17 -42.91
N GLU A 774 -17.35 11.16 -42.04
CA GLU A 774 -16.18 10.53 -41.42
C GLU A 774 -15.21 9.97 -42.49
N ARG A 775 -15.73 9.36 -43.57
CA ARG A 775 -14.91 8.86 -44.69
C ARG A 775 -14.21 9.99 -45.46
N LEU A 776 -14.89 11.12 -45.67
CA LEU A 776 -14.33 12.29 -46.32
C LEU A 776 -13.28 12.97 -45.43
N LEU A 777 -13.51 13.03 -44.12
CA LEU A 777 -12.55 13.51 -43.13
C LEU A 777 -11.32 12.59 -43.10
N GLN A 778 -11.48 11.28 -42.99
CA GLN A 778 -10.35 10.33 -43.05
C GLN A 778 -9.55 10.50 -44.34
N LYS A 779 -10.23 10.62 -45.50
CA LYS A 779 -9.55 10.85 -46.77
C LYS A 779 -8.76 12.16 -46.76
N SER A 780 -9.37 13.25 -46.29
CA SER A 780 -8.72 14.57 -46.22
C SER A 780 -7.51 14.57 -45.30
N TYR A 781 -7.62 13.87 -44.17
CA TYR A 781 -6.51 13.60 -43.25
C TYR A 781 -5.39 12.83 -43.96
N LEU A 782 -5.69 11.68 -44.57
CA LEU A 782 -4.73 10.85 -45.30
C LEU A 782 -4.03 11.61 -46.43
N ASP A 783 -4.77 12.36 -47.25
CA ASP A 783 -4.23 13.17 -48.35
C ASP A 783 -3.26 14.24 -47.83
N ARG A 784 -3.51 14.81 -46.65
CA ARG A 784 -2.64 15.81 -46.01
C ARG A 784 -1.36 15.17 -45.46
N ILE A 785 -1.48 14.12 -44.65
CA ILE A 785 -0.32 13.55 -43.95
C ILE A 785 0.64 12.88 -44.93
N ASN A 786 0.13 12.15 -45.92
CA ASN A 786 0.95 11.49 -46.95
C ASN A 786 1.73 12.49 -47.80
N LYS A 787 1.30 13.76 -47.86
CA LYS A 787 1.94 14.79 -48.66
C LYS A 787 2.97 15.62 -47.89
N TYR A 788 2.76 15.84 -46.59
CA TYR A 788 3.49 16.89 -45.86
C TYR A 788 4.22 16.42 -44.60
N LEU A 789 4.02 15.18 -44.14
CA LEU A 789 4.60 14.66 -42.90
C LEU A 789 5.54 13.48 -43.19
N GLU A 790 6.53 13.31 -42.32
CA GLU A 790 7.54 12.26 -42.42
C GLU A 790 7.05 10.93 -41.84
N ALA A 791 6.13 10.95 -40.87
CA ALA A 791 5.53 9.78 -40.26
C ALA A 791 4.13 10.05 -39.70
N THR A 792 3.45 8.99 -39.29
CA THR A 792 2.19 9.10 -38.55
C THR A 792 2.09 8.04 -37.44
N ALA A 793 1.26 8.33 -36.45
CA ALA A 793 0.84 7.37 -35.45
C ALA A 793 -0.69 7.35 -35.33
N ALA A 794 -1.23 6.19 -34.99
CA ALA A 794 -2.65 6.00 -34.71
C ALA A 794 -2.83 5.29 -33.36
N VAL A 795 -3.66 5.87 -32.50
CA VAL A 795 -3.96 5.34 -31.16
C VAL A 795 -5.43 4.92 -31.07
N GLY A 796 -5.69 3.83 -30.35
CA GLY A 796 -7.01 3.19 -30.23
C GLY A 796 -7.09 1.88 -31.01
N ASN A 797 -8.29 1.48 -31.43
CA ASN A 797 -8.51 0.29 -32.26
C ASN A 797 -8.34 0.66 -33.74
N VAL A 798 -7.09 0.69 -34.19
CA VAL A 798 -6.71 1.16 -35.53
C VAL A 798 -7.20 0.20 -36.62
N PRO A 799 -8.09 0.64 -37.54
CA PRO A 799 -8.59 -0.21 -38.60
C PRO A 799 -7.57 -0.48 -39.71
N GLU A 800 -7.66 -1.65 -40.36
CA GLU A 800 -6.72 -2.06 -41.41
C GLU A 800 -6.83 -1.20 -42.68
N ASP A 801 -8.01 -0.67 -42.98
CA ASP A 801 -8.23 0.24 -44.11
C ASP A 801 -7.37 1.51 -43.99
N LEU A 802 -7.28 2.10 -42.79
CA LEU A 802 -6.44 3.26 -42.53
C LEU A 802 -4.98 2.96 -42.81
N LYS A 803 -4.48 1.82 -42.30
CA LYS A 803 -3.08 1.39 -42.49
C LYS A 803 -2.75 1.16 -43.97
N SER A 804 -3.65 0.51 -44.69
CA SER A 804 -3.45 0.14 -46.10
C SER A 804 -3.32 1.34 -47.06
N LYS A 805 -3.77 2.52 -46.64
CA LYS A 805 -3.80 3.76 -47.45
C LYS A 805 -2.65 4.73 -47.16
N LEU A 806 -1.78 4.40 -46.20
CA LEU A 806 -0.63 5.23 -45.85
C LEU A 806 0.56 4.89 -46.73
N VAL A 807 1.27 5.92 -47.19
CA VAL A 807 2.52 5.78 -47.95
C VAL A 807 3.74 6.25 -47.14
N ILE A 808 3.51 6.70 -45.91
CA ILE A 808 4.53 7.08 -44.93
C ILE A 808 4.57 6.04 -43.79
N PRO A 809 5.67 5.94 -43.03
CA PRO A 809 5.76 5.06 -41.86
C PRO A 809 4.63 5.32 -40.85
N ILE A 810 4.04 4.23 -40.32
CA ILE A 810 2.98 4.28 -39.31
C ILE A 810 3.35 3.49 -38.05
N ILE A 811 3.12 4.10 -36.89
CA ILE A 811 2.97 3.40 -35.61
C ILE A 811 1.48 3.28 -35.29
N ALA A 812 0.95 2.08 -35.12
CA ALA A 812 -0.47 1.88 -34.84
C ALA A 812 -0.62 0.99 -33.62
N THR A 813 -1.38 1.42 -32.61
CA THR A 813 -1.61 0.65 -31.38
C THR A 813 -2.53 -0.55 -31.61
N THR A 814 -2.06 -1.54 -32.38
CA THR A 814 -2.74 -2.84 -32.56
C THR A 814 -2.18 -3.88 -31.60
N LYS A 815 -2.73 -5.10 -31.61
CA LYS A 815 -2.18 -6.21 -30.84
C LYS A 815 -0.68 -6.38 -31.11
N GLY A 816 0.10 -6.57 -30.04
CA GLY A 816 1.55 -6.65 -30.04
C GLY A 816 2.25 -5.31 -29.75
N TRP A 817 3.53 -5.43 -29.43
CA TRP A 817 4.42 -4.31 -29.11
C TRP A 817 5.61 -4.30 -30.07
N GLN A 818 6.13 -3.11 -30.36
CA GLN A 818 7.26 -2.92 -31.28
C GLN A 818 7.87 -1.54 -31.11
N SER A 819 9.08 -1.36 -31.62
CA SER A 819 9.77 -0.08 -31.65
C SER A 819 10.39 0.17 -33.02
N HIS A 820 10.50 1.44 -33.38
CA HIS A 820 11.15 1.90 -34.61
C HIS A 820 11.88 3.22 -34.32
N ASP A 821 12.92 3.50 -35.10
CA ASP A 821 13.60 4.78 -35.08
C ASP A 821 13.20 5.62 -36.29
N ILE A 822 12.89 6.88 -36.04
CA ILE A 822 12.72 7.89 -37.08
C ILE A 822 13.66 9.04 -36.73
N PHE A 823 14.65 9.27 -37.60
CA PHE A 823 15.82 10.11 -37.29
C PHE A 823 16.51 9.63 -35.99
N ASP A 824 16.75 10.52 -35.04
CA ASP A 824 17.35 10.23 -33.75
C ASP A 824 16.31 9.96 -32.64
N SER A 825 15.05 9.74 -33.01
CA SER A 825 13.93 9.62 -32.05
C SER A 825 13.36 8.20 -32.04
N ARG A 826 13.12 7.67 -30.83
CA ARG A 826 12.57 6.31 -30.61
C ARG A 826 11.05 6.36 -30.52
N PHE A 827 10.38 5.53 -31.31
CA PHE A 827 8.94 5.32 -31.25
C PHE A 827 8.64 3.95 -30.65
N ILE A 828 7.81 3.89 -29.62
CA ILE A 828 7.48 2.66 -28.87
C ILE A 828 5.98 2.46 -28.88
N GLN A 829 5.54 1.35 -29.46
CA GLN A 829 4.16 0.86 -29.33
C GLN A 829 4.09 -0.14 -28.17
N LEU A 830 3.21 0.13 -27.21
CA LEU A 830 2.90 -0.80 -26.13
C LEU A 830 1.53 -1.46 -26.34
N ASP A 831 1.48 -2.75 -26.04
CA ASP A 831 0.23 -3.50 -25.94
C ASP A 831 -0.19 -3.57 -24.48
N VAL A 832 -1.28 -2.88 -24.16
CA VAL A 832 -1.88 -2.90 -22.82
C VAL A 832 -3.31 -3.44 -22.85
N SER A 833 -3.64 -4.27 -23.84
CA SER A 833 -5.01 -4.75 -24.11
C SER A 833 -5.66 -5.56 -23.00
N LYS A 834 -4.89 -6.00 -22.00
CA LYS A 834 -5.40 -6.55 -20.75
C LYS A 834 -5.17 -5.61 -19.56
N ASN A 835 -5.30 -4.30 -19.79
CA ASN A 835 -5.30 -3.31 -18.72
C ASN A 835 -4.00 -3.33 -17.90
N GLY A 836 -2.85 -3.30 -18.58
CA GLY A 836 -1.51 -3.30 -17.98
C GLY A 836 -0.48 -3.96 -18.89
N ILE A 837 0.79 -3.58 -18.78
CA ILE A 837 1.89 -4.14 -19.60
C ILE A 837 2.15 -5.59 -19.17
N ARG A 838 2.32 -5.82 -17.86
CA ARG A 838 2.51 -7.14 -17.24
C ARG A 838 1.29 -8.02 -17.42
N ALA A 839 0.10 -7.48 -17.18
CA ALA A 839 -1.15 -8.22 -17.33
C ALA A 839 -1.37 -8.70 -18.78
N THR A 840 -0.91 -7.91 -19.76
CA THR A 840 -0.98 -8.26 -21.19
C THR A 840 0.03 -9.35 -21.54
N GLU A 841 1.32 -9.09 -21.28
CA GLU A 841 2.43 -10.02 -21.50
C GLU A 841 3.64 -9.61 -20.64
N PRO A 842 4.02 -10.36 -19.59
CA PRO A 842 5.10 -9.99 -18.68
C PRO A 842 6.44 -9.72 -19.37
N MET A 843 6.79 -10.47 -20.42
CA MET A 843 8.05 -10.27 -21.16
C MET A 843 8.14 -8.91 -21.87
N GLN A 844 7.01 -8.25 -22.12
CA GLN A 844 6.98 -6.92 -22.72
C GLN A 844 7.67 -5.88 -21.83
N TRP A 845 7.60 -6.01 -20.50
CA TRP A 845 8.29 -5.09 -19.58
C TRP A 845 9.80 -5.11 -19.77
N HIS A 846 10.39 -6.30 -19.82
CA HIS A 846 11.83 -6.47 -20.05
C HIS A 846 12.26 -5.89 -21.40
N TRP A 847 11.46 -6.14 -22.44
CA TRP A 847 11.69 -5.55 -23.76
C TRP A 847 11.57 -4.02 -23.72
N PHE A 848 10.57 -3.48 -23.02
CA PHE A 848 10.33 -2.04 -22.94
C PHE A 848 11.48 -1.31 -22.25
N LEU A 849 12.01 -1.85 -21.15
CA LEU A 849 13.20 -1.31 -20.48
C LEU A 849 14.42 -1.28 -21.41
N ASP A 850 14.63 -2.33 -22.20
CA ASP A 850 15.68 -2.35 -23.23
C ASP A 850 15.47 -1.27 -24.31
N GLN A 851 14.22 -0.98 -24.67
CA GLN A 851 13.94 0.10 -25.63
C GLN A 851 14.23 1.50 -25.07
N LEU A 852 13.99 1.73 -23.78
CA LEU A 852 14.33 3.00 -23.14
C LEU A 852 15.86 3.19 -23.05
N GLU A 853 16.59 2.15 -22.67
CA GLU A 853 18.05 2.19 -22.54
C GLU A 853 18.76 2.36 -23.89
N THR A 854 18.27 1.69 -24.93
CA THR A 854 18.89 1.69 -26.27
C THR A 854 18.39 2.79 -27.21
N ALA A 855 17.45 3.63 -26.76
CA ALA A 855 16.88 4.70 -27.58
C ALA A 855 17.95 5.69 -28.09
N PRO A 856 18.02 5.98 -29.40
CA PRO A 856 18.86 7.05 -29.92
C PRO A 856 18.37 8.42 -29.44
N GLY A 857 19.23 9.43 -29.58
CA GLY A 857 18.90 10.83 -29.28
C GLY A 857 18.29 11.06 -27.90
N LYS A 858 17.49 12.13 -27.78
CA LYS A 858 16.80 12.50 -26.53
C LYS A 858 15.31 12.14 -26.54
N ASN A 859 14.67 12.12 -27.71
CA ASN A 859 13.22 12.06 -27.82
C ASN A 859 12.71 10.60 -27.86
N ILE A 860 11.75 10.29 -26.99
CA ILE A 860 11.04 9.01 -26.94
C ILE A 860 9.54 9.27 -27.01
N PHE A 861 8.89 8.67 -27.99
CA PHE A 861 7.45 8.76 -28.22
C PHE A 861 6.81 7.40 -27.96
N ILE A 862 5.92 7.31 -26.98
CA ILE A 862 5.26 6.08 -26.54
C ILE A 862 3.78 6.14 -26.94
N PHE A 863 3.26 5.06 -27.51
CA PHE A 863 1.89 4.98 -28.02
C PHE A 863 1.15 3.83 -27.36
N MET A 864 -0.03 4.13 -26.81
CA MET A 864 -0.88 3.18 -26.12
C MET A 864 -2.33 3.31 -26.60
N HIS A 865 -3.00 2.18 -26.78
CA HIS A 865 -4.41 2.18 -27.20
C HIS A 865 -5.39 2.63 -26.11
N SER A 866 -4.95 2.71 -24.84
CA SER A 866 -5.74 3.17 -23.69
C SER A 866 -4.87 4.00 -22.73
N SER A 867 -5.50 4.63 -21.73
CA SER A 867 -4.82 5.45 -20.72
C SER A 867 -4.17 4.62 -19.61
N LEU A 868 -3.27 5.22 -18.83
CA LEU A 868 -2.73 4.59 -17.62
C LEU A 868 -3.84 4.27 -16.60
N ASP A 869 -4.94 5.02 -16.59
CA ASP A 869 -6.08 4.76 -15.70
C ASP A 869 -6.77 3.43 -16.00
N SER A 870 -6.64 2.93 -17.23
CA SER A 870 -7.17 1.61 -17.57
C SER A 870 -6.37 0.47 -16.93
N PHE A 871 -5.19 0.73 -16.35
CA PHE A 871 -4.40 -0.31 -15.70
C PHE A 871 -5.13 -0.89 -14.50
N SER A 872 -5.22 -2.22 -14.47
CA SER A 872 -5.78 -3.00 -13.37
C SER A 872 -4.89 -2.98 -12.12
N ASP A 873 -3.58 -2.77 -12.30
CA ASP A 873 -2.59 -2.58 -11.26
C ASP A 873 -2.12 -1.12 -11.25
N LYS A 874 -2.57 -0.34 -10.27
CA LYS A 874 -2.23 1.10 -10.17
C LYS A 874 -0.76 1.32 -9.83
N TYR A 875 -0.17 0.44 -9.02
CA TYR A 875 1.26 0.52 -8.71
C TYR A 875 2.11 0.25 -9.96
N GLU A 876 1.64 -0.61 -10.88
CA GLU A 876 2.31 -0.79 -12.19
C GLU A 876 2.24 0.50 -13.04
N ALA A 877 1.13 1.22 -13.03
CA ALA A 877 1.01 2.51 -13.72
C ALA A 877 1.92 3.58 -13.09
N ASP A 878 1.97 3.65 -11.76
CA ASP A 878 2.86 4.56 -11.03
C ASP A 878 4.34 4.22 -11.31
N LEU A 879 4.68 2.93 -11.34
CA LEU A 879 6.03 2.47 -11.70
C LEU A 879 6.39 2.83 -13.13
N PHE A 880 5.46 2.68 -14.07
CA PHE A 880 5.65 3.11 -15.46
C PHE A 880 6.01 4.59 -15.52
N GLN A 881 5.22 5.44 -14.87
CA GLN A 881 5.51 6.88 -14.79
C GLN A 881 6.84 7.19 -14.09
N GLN A 882 7.14 6.49 -12.99
CA GLN A 882 8.39 6.64 -12.25
C GLN A 882 9.61 6.31 -13.11
N ILE A 883 9.56 5.21 -13.86
CA ILE A 883 10.64 4.81 -14.77
C ILE A 883 10.84 5.87 -15.85
N LEU A 884 9.76 6.36 -16.48
CA LEU A 884 9.87 7.43 -17.48
C LEU A 884 10.49 8.70 -16.88
N THR A 885 10.08 9.07 -15.67
CA THR A 885 10.62 10.21 -14.92
C THR A 885 12.12 10.04 -14.65
N ASP A 886 12.58 8.85 -14.25
CA ASP A 886 14.00 8.56 -14.04
C ASP A 886 14.84 8.78 -15.30
N TYR A 887 14.35 8.32 -16.46
CA TYR A 887 15.02 8.57 -17.74
C TYR A 887 15.06 10.06 -18.12
N ILE A 888 14.04 10.83 -17.76
CA ILE A 888 14.05 12.28 -17.98
C ILE A 888 15.08 12.95 -17.06
N VAL A 889 14.98 12.71 -15.76
CA VAL A 889 15.79 13.41 -14.74
C VAL A 889 17.25 12.98 -14.78
N ASN A 890 17.52 11.68 -14.91
CA ASN A 890 18.87 11.12 -14.75
C ASN A 890 19.55 10.78 -16.08
N ARG A 891 18.80 10.64 -17.18
CA ARG A 891 19.37 10.35 -18.52
C ARG A 891 19.16 11.47 -19.54
N GLY A 892 18.46 12.56 -19.17
CA GLY A 892 18.23 13.71 -20.05
C GLY A 892 17.35 13.39 -21.26
N LYS A 893 16.49 12.36 -21.16
CA LYS A 893 15.51 12.04 -22.19
C LYS A 893 14.31 13.01 -22.15
N ARG A 894 13.56 13.07 -23.24
CA ARG A 894 12.27 13.78 -23.37
C ARG A 894 11.22 12.76 -23.78
N ILE A 895 10.22 12.54 -22.94
CA ILE A 895 9.29 11.42 -23.12
C ILE A 895 7.86 11.93 -23.25
N TRP A 896 7.20 11.48 -24.32
CA TRP A 896 5.85 11.85 -24.70
C TRP A 896 5.01 10.59 -24.87
N VAL A 897 3.88 10.52 -24.18
CA VAL A 897 2.97 9.38 -24.18
C VAL A 897 1.67 9.79 -24.85
N PHE A 898 1.35 9.15 -25.97
CA PHE A 898 0.14 9.36 -26.73
C PHE A 898 -0.86 8.25 -26.48
N GLN A 899 -2.08 8.63 -26.14
CA GLN A 899 -3.13 7.73 -25.73
C GLN A 899 -4.44 8.05 -26.45
N LYS A 900 -5.28 7.03 -26.62
CA LYS A 900 -6.64 7.24 -27.12
C LYS A 900 -7.47 7.94 -26.04
N GLY A 901 -8.13 9.04 -26.40
CA GLY A 901 -9.13 9.73 -25.58
C GLY A 901 -10.49 9.83 -26.25
N SER A 902 -11.52 10.25 -25.50
CA SER A 902 -12.80 10.72 -26.06
C SER A 902 -12.75 12.19 -26.48
N ASN A 903 -11.80 12.95 -25.92
CA ASN A 903 -11.54 14.35 -26.22
C ASN A 903 -10.04 14.59 -26.41
N ASN A 904 -9.71 15.71 -27.06
CA ASN A 904 -8.34 16.19 -27.23
C ASN A 904 -7.89 17.00 -26.02
N PHE A 905 -6.91 16.51 -25.27
CA PHE A 905 -6.31 17.26 -24.16
C PHE A 905 -4.89 16.76 -23.86
N SER A 906 -4.18 17.48 -22.99
CA SER A 906 -2.85 17.10 -22.52
C SER A 906 -2.67 17.47 -21.06
N TYR A 907 -1.69 16.84 -20.42
CA TYR A 907 -1.16 17.27 -19.14
C TYR A 907 0.30 16.86 -19.00
N ASN A 908 0.99 17.51 -18.06
CA ASN A 908 2.34 17.15 -17.65
C ASN A 908 2.28 16.45 -16.31
N GLU A 909 3.09 15.41 -16.13
CA GLU A 909 3.21 14.71 -14.86
C GLU A 909 4.63 14.20 -14.67
N SER A 910 5.31 14.68 -13.63
CA SER A 910 6.70 14.34 -13.30
C SER A 910 7.69 14.45 -14.49
N GLY A 911 7.51 15.45 -15.35
CA GLY A 911 8.30 15.70 -16.55
C GLY A 911 7.82 14.97 -17.81
N VAL A 912 6.95 13.97 -17.67
CA VAL A 912 6.41 13.20 -18.81
C VAL A 912 5.22 13.95 -19.39
N LYS A 913 5.17 14.03 -20.73
CA LYS A 913 4.05 14.62 -21.45
C LYS A 913 3.01 13.58 -21.78
N TYR A 914 1.75 13.78 -21.38
CA TYR A 914 0.64 12.92 -21.78
C TYR A 914 -0.28 13.66 -22.73
N LEU A 915 -0.60 13.04 -23.88
CA LEU A 915 -1.50 13.60 -24.88
C LEU A 915 -2.58 12.61 -25.27
N PHE A 916 -3.80 13.12 -25.33
CA PHE A 916 -4.98 12.38 -25.69
C PHE A 916 -5.54 12.91 -27.00
N THR A 917 -5.91 12.00 -27.88
CA THR A 917 -6.60 12.37 -29.12
C THR A 917 -7.83 11.52 -29.36
N ALA A 918 -8.93 12.19 -29.74
CA ALA A 918 -10.18 11.56 -30.14
C ALA A 918 -10.21 11.22 -31.63
N GLY A 919 -9.61 12.07 -32.47
CA GLY A 919 -9.66 11.98 -33.93
C GLY A 919 -11.10 11.96 -34.45
N LEU A 920 -11.48 10.90 -35.18
CA LEU A 920 -12.86 10.75 -35.69
C LEU A 920 -13.89 10.35 -34.64
N ASP A 921 -13.44 9.95 -33.46
CA ASP A 921 -14.34 9.58 -32.37
C ASP A 921 -14.73 10.79 -31.51
N GLN A 922 -14.32 12.01 -31.89
CA GLN A 922 -14.78 13.23 -31.22
C GLN A 922 -16.31 13.30 -31.31
N GLU A 923 -16.95 13.56 -30.18
CA GLU A 923 -18.40 13.60 -30.12
C GLU A 923 -18.97 14.79 -30.92
N GLY A 924 -20.09 14.54 -31.62
CA GLY A 924 -20.86 15.61 -32.23
C GLY A 924 -20.32 16.14 -33.55
N ILE A 925 -19.41 15.42 -34.22
CA ILE A 925 -18.95 15.79 -35.56
C ILE A 925 -20.13 15.80 -36.54
N ALA A 926 -20.35 16.96 -37.14
CA ALA A 926 -21.40 17.30 -38.08
C ALA A 926 -20.81 18.20 -39.20
N PRO A 927 -21.49 18.36 -40.35
CA PRO A 927 -20.98 19.14 -41.47
C PRO A 927 -20.67 20.62 -41.15
N ASP A 928 -21.26 21.18 -40.11
CA ASP A 928 -21.12 22.58 -39.68
C ASP A 928 -20.07 22.78 -38.57
N ASN A 929 -19.48 21.71 -38.03
CA ASN A 929 -18.45 21.77 -36.98
C ASN A 929 -17.29 20.78 -37.22
N THR A 930 -16.96 20.53 -38.50
CA THR A 930 -15.90 19.60 -38.90
C THR A 930 -14.53 19.92 -38.29
N ASP A 931 -14.32 21.15 -37.87
CA ASP A 931 -13.09 21.61 -37.24
C ASP A 931 -12.87 20.96 -35.86
N ASN A 932 -13.91 20.42 -35.24
CA ASN A 932 -13.79 19.62 -34.00
C ASN A 932 -13.08 18.28 -34.24
N ALA A 933 -13.07 17.78 -35.48
CA ALA A 933 -12.31 16.58 -35.83
C ALA A 933 -10.84 16.98 -36.03
N GLU A 934 -10.04 16.81 -34.98
CA GLU A 934 -8.63 17.20 -34.99
C GLU A 934 -7.69 16.00 -34.86
N PHE A 935 -6.46 16.19 -35.30
CA PHE A 935 -5.33 15.30 -35.04
C PHE A 935 -4.24 16.09 -34.31
N ILE A 936 -3.35 15.39 -33.61
CA ILE A 936 -2.18 16.04 -33.01
C ILE A 936 -1.12 16.18 -34.10
N LEU A 937 -0.68 17.40 -34.40
CA LEU A 937 0.54 17.63 -35.18
C LEU A 937 1.69 17.83 -34.21
N VAL A 938 2.69 16.95 -34.28
CA VAL A 938 3.93 17.06 -33.50
C VAL A 938 5.02 17.57 -34.42
N THR A 939 5.72 18.61 -33.97
CA THR A 939 6.86 19.19 -34.68
C THR A 939 8.11 19.05 -33.84
N VAL A 940 9.07 18.28 -34.36
CA VAL A 940 10.38 18.08 -33.77
C VAL A 940 11.37 18.99 -34.52
N GLN A 941 12.10 19.80 -33.77
CA GLN A 941 13.14 20.70 -34.26
C GLN A 941 14.43 20.43 -33.50
N GLU A 942 15.26 19.56 -34.06
CA GLU A 942 16.40 18.98 -33.35
C GLU A 942 15.94 18.35 -32.02
N ASP A 943 16.35 18.90 -30.88
CA ASP A 943 15.96 18.41 -29.56
C ASP A 943 14.58 18.90 -29.11
N GLU A 944 14.03 19.97 -29.70
CA GLU A 944 12.79 20.62 -29.25
C GLU A 944 11.54 19.98 -29.84
N VAL A 945 10.51 19.76 -29.01
CA VAL A 945 9.26 19.12 -29.40
C VAL A 945 8.10 20.05 -29.07
N TYR A 946 7.29 20.34 -30.08
CA TYR A 946 6.06 21.13 -29.96
C TYR A 946 4.88 20.33 -30.48
N TYR A 947 3.69 20.64 -29.98
CA TYR A 947 2.48 20.03 -30.51
C TYR A 947 1.32 21.02 -30.61
N GLU A 948 0.36 20.69 -31.45
CA GLU A 948 -0.90 21.40 -31.56
C GLU A 948 -2.01 20.46 -32.03
N PHE A 949 -3.24 20.71 -31.57
CA PHE A 949 -4.42 20.07 -32.13
C PHE A 949 -4.80 20.81 -33.42
N LYS A 950 -4.79 20.09 -34.54
CA LYS A 950 -5.07 20.64 -35.87
C LYS A 950 -6.37 20.06 -36.42
N PRO A 951 -7.31 20.89 -36.89
CA PRO A 951 -8.49 20.38 -37.57
C PRO A 951 -8.10 19.69 -38.88
N ILE A 952 -8.80 18.61 -39.20
CA ILE A 952 -8.58 17.83 -40.43
C ILE A 952 -8.84 18.68 -41.67
N ILE A 953 -9.84 19.56 -41.63
CA ILE A 953 -10.22 20.49 -42.70
C ILE A 953 -10.01 21.93 -42.16
N TYR A 954 -9.53 22.83 -43.01
CA TYR A 954 -9.41 24.27 -42.73
C TYR A 954 -10.32 25.04 -43.66
#